data_AF-A0A934BEV8-F1
#
_entry.id   AF-A0A934BEV8-F1
#
_cell.length_a   1.000
_cell.length_b   1.000
_cell.length_c   1.000
_cell.angle_alpha   90.00
_cell.angle_beta   90.00
_cell.angle_gamma   90.00
#
_symmetry.space_group_name_H-M   'P 1'
#
loop_
_entity.id
_entity.type
_entity.pdbx_description
1 polymer ?
#
loop_
_entity_poly.entity_id
_entity_poly.type
_entity_poly.pdbx_seq_one_letter_code
_entity_poly.pdbx_strand_id
1 'polypeptide(L)'
;MPDEIKQRHKDFVKHYDDNLKELNTDLDAIDKAKTEAEINAQIEKTKAFLEKVKSPKKHTPLDPNNLPHQMDEPVKPLRIESKISQKTQIHLAETIIKIYDIAMDILVPAAYAVEISPEEKAVNLSETIETPLSPEIMEFANELGDIPIDIFVSVRDGFKYEPYAGSVKGAVQTLREKSGNEWDLASLLITLLRGKGIPARYAVGTIQMPIDQAMGWLGVENPDMAATLLVSNGRPTSVIVNGGKITALETKHVWVQAFIPFMASRGTTTGQGDRWVDIDPSYKPQKIEEIQKIADMPVFDQDGYLSTLRSASPYEYYESQLQAFLDVASPGFKPNSFMREAEIEPQESEIIVGQLPYTVQSVDGTYSEVPDSFRQKFTLTITDPDSGQIQLNYAAVLPQIIGKKLTLSYIPASASDMAVISHYGNLYVTPTYLVILKPVIKLDGVTVVEGLPVQSGRQQSLGFLFDSTFDLGRVRNLVVAGEYYAIGLNAQANTEREHIQERIRKFQSLVGNVRMYDYTDLDDRLGELLYLTTIAYHQNLSMAIQKLTSLYKVLDVRKVSEIMIFMSLNVETIFGVPVIISPVGVVADMDRDIHLVIPVDGDVTRIKPYMQTVGNYSAYLEHAIVEKVFQTEAISAVKAIQLANDQGISLHTITKNNVATELPLLQISFQTKNDIRNAVNAGREALVPERNITLHDWIGVGYILYDPQKGSAGYMISNGYGGGMSVIVQGFLDVMDAIEMLVFGSNAEASTVKRKWCFPGKDYTWDVCYDVQTYYDLKSTDCGTVDECKKKYVPSERDGFSIPMPLIDTQEGDKDEGTYLSRTVQVGKWNCHGNGVGSLDSCGQYMRAGKSIVIFLDQFYVVFTIMDPSVQMVVTAGYRTLGRAKELRNPVKSLHSYHFDGVASDYHIRDNNGPYPKGIMLNTAYCMIGNFSDIRGEGYNAKGEANMPNSIHTATPVSRPSTDEDRRDWTGGWLCKNP
;
A
#
# COMPACT_ATOMS: atom_id res chain seq x y z
N MET A 1 43.79 -9.88 -16.70
CA MET A 1 42.41 -10.19 -17.14
C MET A 1 42.33 -11.63 -17.63
N PRO A 2 41.27 -12.37 -17.27
CA PRO A 2 40.97 -13.70 -17.80
C PRO A 2 40.83 -13.72 -19.34
N ASP A 3 41.07 -14.87 -19.98
CA ASP A 3 41.10 -14.96 -21.45
C ASP A 3 39.73 -14.70 -22.10
N GLU A 4 38.64 -15.10 -21.44
CA GLU A 4 37.28 -14.79 -21.92
C GLU A 4 37.00 -13.27 -21.92
N ILE A 5 37.49 -12.53 -20.91
CA ILE A 5 37.33 -11.07 -20.84
C ILE A 5 38.15 -10.40 -21.94
N LYS A 6 39.37 -10.89 -22.21
CA LYS A 6 40.17 -10.42 -23.36
C LYS A 6 39.46 -10.69 -24.68
N GLN A 7 38.77 -11.81 -24.81
CA GLN A 7 38.04 -12.15 -26.04
C GLN A 7 36.86 -11.21 -26.24
N ARG A 8 36.02 -10.97 -25.21
CA ARG A 8 34.91 -10.00 -25.27
C ARG A 8 35.39 -8.60 -25.64
N HIS A 9 36.55 -8.18 -25.12
CA HIS A 9 37.16 -6.91 -25.53
C HIS A 9 37.55 -6.89 -27.01
N LYS A 10 38.20 -7.94 -27.52
CA LYS A 10 38.53 -8.05 -28.96
C LYS A 10 37.27 -8.03 -29.84
N ASP A 11 36.22 -8.71 -29.41
CA ASP A 11 34.95 -8.77 -30.13
C ASP A 11 34.29 -7.39 -30.18
N PHE A 12 34.29 -6.65 -29.07
CA PHE A 12 33.81 -5.27 -29.01
C PHE A 12 34.63 -4.33 -29.92
N VAL A 13 35.96 -4.38 -29.86
CA VAL A 13 36.84 -3.55 -30.71
C VAL A 13 36.56 -3.84 -32.19
N LYS A 14 36.43 -5.12 -32.56
CA LYS A 14 36.08 -5.49 -33.93
C LYS A 14 34.71 -4.93 -34.35
N HIS A 15 33.69 -5.06 -33.49
CA HIS A 15 32.35 -4.50 -33.74
C HIS A 15 32.40 -2.99 -33.92
N TYR A 16 33.14 -2.28 -33.07
CA TYR A 16 33.35 -0.84 -33.18
C TYR A 16 34.01 -0.47 -34.51
N ASP A 17 35.14 -1.09 -34.84
CA ASP A 17 35.92 -0.80 -36.04
C ASP A 17 35.12 -1.05 -37.33
N ASP A 18 34.38 -2.16 -37.38
CA ASP A 18 33.55 -2.52 -38.54
C ASP A 18 32.42 -1.50 -38.75
N ASN A 19 31.68 -1.14 -37.70
CA ASN A 19 30.58 -0.17 -37.79
C ASN A 19 31.06 1.26 -38.04
N LEU A 20 32.17 1.67 -37.44
CA LEU A 20 32.78 2.97 -37.71
C LEU A 20 33.25 3.07 -39.16
N LYS A 21 33.83 1.98 -39.69
CA LYS A 21 34.23 1.92 -41.10
C LYS A 21 33.03 2.00 -42.03
N GLU A 22 31.94 1.31 -41.72
CA GLU A 22 30.69 1.39 -42.50
C GLU A 22 30.11 2.81 -42.48
N LEU A 23 30.01 3.42 -41.29
CA LEU A 23 29.55 4.80 -41.15
C LEU A 23 30.41 5.80 -41.94
N ASN A 24 31.73 5.71 -41.82
CA ASN A 24 32.64 6.58 -42.57
C ASN A 24 32.51 6.37 -44.09
N THR A 25 32.32 5.13 -44.53
CA THR A 25 32.11 4.80 -45.96
C THR A 25 30.80 5.42 -46.47
N ASP A 26 29.74 5.37 -45.68
CA ASP A 26 28.44 5.92 -46.02
C ASP A 26 28.47 7.47 -46.05
N LEU A 27 29.14 8.11 -45.09
CA LEU A 27 29.36 9.56 -45.08
C LEU A 27 30.21 10.03 -46.27
N ASP A 28 31.28 9.30 -46.59
CA ASP A 28 32.11 9.53 -47.78
C ASP A 28 31.31 9.42 -49.09
N ALA A 29 30.35 8.49 -49.15
CA ALA A 29 29.50 8.29 -50.32
C ALA A 29 28.49 9.43 -50.49
N ILE A 30 27.97 10.00 -49.39
CA ILE A 30 27.14 11.20 -49.41
C ILE A 30 27.94 12.38 -49.95
N ASP A 31 29.16 12.60 -49.46
CA ASP A 31 30.01 13.73 -49.87
C ASP A 31 30.43 13.65 -51.35
N LYS A 32 30.63 12.44 -51.88
CA LYS A 32 31.02 12.20 -53.29
C LYS A 32 29.86 12.13 -54.27
N ALA A 33 28.61 12.10 -53.80
CA ALA A 33 27.42 12.01 -54.66
C ALA A 33 27.27 13.28 -55.52
N LYS A 34 26.93 13.11 -56.81
CA LYS A 34 26.94 14.22 -57.78
C LYS A 34 25.55 14.77 -58.07
N THR A 35 24.51 14.03 -57.71
CA THR A 35 23.12 14.38 -57.97
C THR A 35 22.30 14.33 -56.69
N GLU A 36 21.23 15.12 -56.63
CA GLU A 36 20.30 15.14 -55.50
C GLU A 36 19.67 13.76 -55.23
N ALA A 37 19.39 13.00 -56.29
CA ALA A 37 18.87 11.64 -56.18
C ALA A 37 19.88 10.66 -55.53
N GLU A 38 21.16 10.75 -55.91
CA GLU A 38 22.24 9.95 -55.30
C GLU A 38 22.47 10.34 -53.85
N ILE A 39 22.45 11.64 -53.53
CA ILE A 39 22.58 12.15 -52.15
C ILE A 39 21.46 11.57 -51.29
N ASN A 40 20.20 11.69 -51.74
CA ASN A 40 19.05 11.19 -50.98
C ASN A 40 19.11 9.66 -50.79
N ALA A 41 19.52 8.90 -51.82
CA ALA A 41 19.68 7.46 -51.70
C ALA A 41 20.74 7.06 -50.66
N GLN A 42 21.89 7.75 -50.62
CA GLN A 42 22.93 7.47 -49.63
C GLN A 42 22.53 7.93 -48.22
N ILE A 43 21.80 9.03 -48.09
CA ILE A 43 21.21 9.45 -46.81
C ILE A 43 20.27 8.38 -46.27
N GLU A 44 19.36 7.84 -47.09
CA GLU A 44 18.44 6.79 -46.65
C GLU A 44 19.17 5.48 -46.29
N LYS A 45 20.22 5.12 -47.02
CA LYS A 45 21.09 4.00 -46.65
C LYS A 45 21.76 4.23 -45.29
N THR A 46 22.36 5.40 -45.09
CA THR A 46 23.02 5.77 -43.83
C THR A 46 22.03 5.79 -42.67
N LYS A 47 20.82 6.31 -42.88
CA LYS A 47 19.73 6.27 -41.88
C LYS A 47 19.35 4.83 -41.55
N ALA A 48 19.22 3.95 -42.54
CA ALA A 48 18.90 2.54 -42.31
C ALA A 48 20.01 1.83 -41.51
N PHE A 49 21.28 2.12 -41.82
CA PHE A 49 22.41 1.64 -41.02
C PHE A 49 22.34 2.18 -39.58
N LEU A 50 22.19 3.50 -39.41
CA LEU A 50 22.10 4.13 -38.10
C LEU A 50 20.93 3.58 -37.28
N GLU A 51 19.75 3.40 -37.86
CA GLU A 51 18.60 2.80 -37.17
C GLU A 51 18.87 1.34 -36.77
N LYS A 52 19.65 0.58 -37.56
CA LYS A 52 20.05 -0.80 -37.21
C LYS A 52 21.02 -0.85 -36.03
N VAL A 53 21.93 0.12 -35.91
CA VAL A 53 22.95 0.19 -34.84
C VAL A 53 22.59 1.16 -33.72
N LYS A 54 21.37 1.70 -33.77
CA LYS A 54 20.84 2.60 -32.75
C LYS A 54 20.44 1.79 -31.54
N SER A 55 20.64 2.41 -30.39
CA SER A 55 20.22 1.89 -29.11
C SER A 55 18.70 1.83 -29.05
N PRO A 56 18.10 0.72 -28.59
CA PRO A 56 16.67 0.68 -28.33
C PRO A 56 16.32 1.78 -27.32
N LYS A 57 15.25 2.53 -27.59
CA LYS A 57 14.75 3.56 -26.65
C LYS A 57 14.00 2.87 -25.51
N LYS A 58 14.21 3.35 -24.27
CA LYS A 58 13.43 2.95 -23.10
C LYS A 58 12.02 3.54 -23.24
N HIS A 59 11.07 2.73 -23.67
CA HIS A 59 9.64 3.04 -23.63
C HIS A 59 8.82 1.76 -23.59
N THR A 60 8.11 1.55 -22.49
CA THR A 60 7.08 0.51 -22.41
C THR A 60 5.79 1.09 -22.99
N PRO A 61 5.27 0.58 -24.12
CA PRO A 61 3.98 1.04 -24.63
C PRO A 61 2.90 0.78 -23.57
N LEU A 62 2.14 1.82 -23.22
CA LEU A 62 1.01 1.67 -22.31
C LEU A 62 -0.11 0.86 -22.99
N ASP A 63 -0.63 -0.15 -22.30
CA ASP A 63 -1.88 -0.80 -22.69
C ASP A 63 -3.08 0.02 -22.15
N PRO A 64 -3.84 0.71 -23.01
CA PRO A 64 -4.93 1.57 -22.57
C PRO A 64 -6.14 0.81 -22.00
N ASN A 65 -6.18 -0.52 -22.16
CA ASN A 65 -7.20 -1.38 -21.57
C ASN A 65 -6.79 -1.92 -20.21
N ASN A 66 -5.53 -1.75 -19.82
CA ASN A 66 -4.97 -2.26 -18.57
C ASN A 66 -4.21 -1.11 -17.88
N LEU A 67 -4.95 -0.08 -17.47
CA LEU A 67 -4.41 1.08 -16.74
C LEU A 67 -3.94 0.63 -15.34
N PRO A 68 -2.93 1.25 -14.73
CA PRO A 68 -2.45 0.84 -13.40
C PRO A 68 -3.51 0.87 -12.30
N HIS A 69 -4.31 1.95 -12.22
CA HIS A 69 -5.41 2.06 -11.25
C HIS A 69 -6.73 1.68 -11.92
N GLN A 70 -7.31 0.57 -11.51
CA GLN A 70 -8.50 0.00 -12.13
C GLN A 70 -9.65 -0.10 -11.14
N MET A 71 -10.83 0.28 -11.60
CA MET A 71 -12.09 -0.13 -10.99
C MET A 71 -12.56 -1.43 -11.65
N ASP A 72 -12.69 -2.49 -10.85
CA ASP A 72 -13.22 -3.77 -11.27
C ASP A 72 -14.75 -3.72 -11.40
N GLU A 73 -15.30 -4.28 -12.48
CA GLU A 73 -16.72 -4.16 -12.74
C GLU A 73 -17.56 -5.03 -11.79
N PRO A 74 -18.55 -4.45 -11.08
CA PRO A 74 -19.40 -5.22 -10.19
C PRO A 74 -20.26 -6.22 -10.99
N VAL A 75 -20.19 -7.48 -10.60
CA VAL A 75 -20.95 -8.58 -11.19
C VAL A 75 -22.34 -8.63 -10.54
N LYS A 76 -23.39 -8.69 -11.36
CA LYS A 76 -24.76 -8.83 -10.85
C LYS A 76 -25.00 -10.25 -10.34
N PRO A 77 -25.56 -10.41 -9.12
CA PRO A 77 -25.83 -11.73 -8.58
C PRO A 77 -26.96 -12.42 -9.34
N LEU A 78 -26.89 -13.75 -9.42
CA LEU A 78 -27.99 -14.57 -9.92
C LEU A 78 -29.19 -14.47 -8.98
N ARG A 79 -30.39 -14.31 -9.55
CA ARG A 79 -31.65 -14.25 -8.79
C ARG A 79 -32.40 -15.56 -8.92
N ILE A 80 -32.64 -16.22 -7.79
CA ILE A 80 -33.37 -17.48 -7.72
C ILE A 80 -34.76 -17.17 -7.16
N GLU A 81 -35.78 -17.22 -8.03
CA GLU A 81 -37.18 -17.13 -7.59
C GLU A 81 -37.53 -18.38 -6.77
N SER A 82 -37.90 -18.16 -5.51
CA SER A 82 -38.46 -19.24 -4.71
C SER A 82 -39.79 -19.64 -5.33
N LYS A 83 -39.80 -20.77 -6.05
CA LYS A 83 -41.05 -21.42 -6.44
C LYS A 83 -41.69 -21.92 -5.16
N ILE A 84 -42.52 -21.08 -4.53
CA ILE A 84 -43.51 -21.55 -3.57
C ILE A 84 -44.47 -22.45 -4.34
N SER A 85 -44.10 -23.72 -4.52
CA SER A 85 -45.12 -24.74 -4.64
C SER A 85 -45.78 -24.82 -3.27
N GLN A 86 -47.10 -24.67 -3.24
CA GLN A 86 -47.94 -24.98 -2.09
C GLN A 86 -47.68 -26.42 -1.60
N LYS A 87 -46.64 -26.61 -0.79
CA LYS A 87 -46.50 -27.75 0.11
C LYS A 87 -46.51 -27.23 1.54
N THR A 88 -47.60 -26.57 1.88
CA THR A 88 -48.15 -26.65 3.22
C THR A 88 -48.39 -28.14 3.50
N GLN A 89 -47.81 -28.66 4.60
CA GLN A 89 -47.82 -30.05 5.11
C GLN A 89 -46.55 -30.91 4.87
N ILE A 90 -45.37 -30.44 5.30
CA ILE A 90 -44.36 -31.32 5.94
C ILE A 90 -43.70 -30.56 7.11
N HIS A 91 -44.47 -29.88 7.96
CA HIS A 91 -43.91 -29.23 9.17
C HIS A 91 -44.08 -30.04 10.46
N LEU A 92 -44.83 -31.16 10.40
CA LEU A 92 -44.88 -32.12 11.51
C LEU A 92 -43.80 -33.21 11.41
N ALA A 93 -43.42 -33.65 10.22
CA ALA A 93 -42.44 -34.74 10.09
C ALA A 93 -41.01 -34.28 10.44
N GLU A 94 -40.59 -33.07 10.03
CA GLU A 94 -39.27 -32.52 10.37
C GLU A 94 -39.16 -32.11 11.83
N THR A 95 -40.25 -31.63 12.44
CA THR A 95 -40.29 -31.33 13.88
C THR A 95 -40.26 -32.62 14.71
N ILE A 96 -40.91 -33.69 14.24
CA ILE A 96 -40.85 -35.02 14.89
C ILE A 96 -39.47 -35.66 14.70
N ILE A 97 -38.81 -35.51 13.56
CA ILE A 97 -37.43 -35.98 13.34
C ILE A 97 -36.43 -35.17 14.18
N LYS A 98 -36.56 -33.84 14.27
CA LYS A 98 -35.72 -33.02 15.16
C LYS A 98 -35.93 -33.32 16.64
N ILE A 99 -37.17 -33.60 17.06
CA ILE A 99 -37.45 -34.07 18.42
C ILE A 99 -36.89 -35.48 18.64
N TYR A 100 -36.86 -36.34 17.60
CA TYR A 100 -36.25 -37.67 17.67
C TYR A 100 -34.72 -37.63 17.68
N ASP A 101 -34.09 -36.70 16.97
CA ASP A 101 -32.63 -36.46 16.98
C ASP A 101 -32.17 -35.81 18.28
N ILE A 102 -32.92 -34.82 18.80
CA ILE A 102 -32.69 -34.25 20.14
C ILE A 102 -32.92 -35.33 21.22
N ALA A 103 -33.95 -36.18 21.06
CA ALA A 103 -34.16 -37.29 21.98
C ALA A 103 -33.08 -38.37 21.86
N MET A 104 -32.52 -38.63 20.67
CA MET A 104 -31.37 -39.55 20.49
C MET A 104 -30.07 -38.95 21.05
N ASP A 105 -29.82 -37.66 20.89
CA ASP A 105 -28.68 -36.96 21.51
C ASP A 105 -28.80 -36.88 23.05
N ILE A 106 -30.01 -36.96 23.61
CA ILE A 106 -30.26 -36.98 25.06
C ILE A 106 -30.33 -38.42 25.63
N LEU A 107 -30.73 -39.43 24.85
CA LEU A 107 -30.93 -40.81 25.31
C LEU A 107 -29.85 -41.83 24.88
N VAL A 108 -28.85 -41.46 24.08
CA VAL A 108 -27.68 -42.32 23.87
C VAL A 108 -26.68 -42.07 25.01
N PRO A 109 -26.47 -43.04 25.92
CA PRO A 109 -25.47 -42.89 26.97
C PRO A 109 -24.08 -42.79 26.32
N ALA A 110 -23.32 -41.74 26.64
CA ALA A 110 -21.85 -41.64 26.84
C ALA A 110 -20.88 -42.64 26.15
N ALA A 111 -21.23 -43.30 25.04
CA ALA A 111 -20.57 -44.52 24.57
C ALA A 111 -19.96 -44.46 23.17
N TYR A 112 -19.90 -43.28 22.54
CA TYR A 112 -19.05 -43.06 21.36
C TYR A 112 -18.40 -41.69 21.44
N ALA A 113 -17.41 -41.53 22.32
CA ALA A 113 -16.32 -40.61 22.00
C ALA A 113 -15.75 -41.06 20.65
N VAL A 114 -15.77 -40.21 19.64
CA VAL A 114 -15.22 -40.56 18.33
C VAL A 114 -13.71 -40.50 18.47
N GLU A 115 -13.04 -41.62 18.74
CA GLU A 115 -11.59 -41.66 18.62
C GLU A 115 -11.23 -41.62 17.12
N ILE A 116 -10.64 -40.50 16.70
CA ILE A 116 -10.04 -40.40 15.36
C ILE A 116 -8.80 -41.30 15.27
N SER A 117 -8.53 -41.87 14.10
CA SER A 117 -7.35 -42.73 13.93
C SER A 117 -6.05 -41.93 14.17
N PRO A 118 -4.94 -42.60 14.56
CA PRO A 118 -3.64 -41.93 14.67
C PRO A 118 -3.22 -41.23 13.37
N GLU A 119 -3.55 -41.79 12.21
CA GLU A 119 -3.27 -41.19 10.90
C GLU A 119 -4.11 -39.94 10.66
N GLU A 120 -5.42 -39.98 10.93
CA GLU A 120 -6.30 -38.81 10.79
C GLU A 120 -5.88 -37.71 11.75
N LYS A 121 -5.51 -38.07 12.99
CA LYS A 121 -4.96 -37.14 13.97
C LYS A 121 -3.68 -36.49 13.47
N ALA A 122 -2.71 -37.28 13.00
CA ALA A 122 -1.42 -36.77 12.54
C ALA A 122 -1.57 -35.81 11.35
N VAL A 123 -2.39 -36.17 10.35
CA VAL A 123 -2.62 -35.32 9.18
C VAL A 123 -3.26 -33.98 9.56
N ASN A 124 -4.22 -33.98 10.50
CA ASN A 124 -4.90 -32.77 10.95
C ASN A 124 -4.13 -31.98 12.04
N LEU A 125 -2.92 -32.42 12.38
CA LEU A 125 -1.94 -31.70 13.21
C LEU A 125 -0.73 -31.21 12.40
N SER A 126 -0.60 -31.65 11.15
CA SER A 126 0.57 -31.34 10.32
C SER A 126 0.55 -29.89 9.82
N GLU A 127 1.74 -29.33 9.62
CA GLU A 127 1.91 -28.03 8.96
C GLU A 127 1.57 -28.11 7.47
N THR A 128 1.02 -27.03 6.92
CA THR A 128 0.79 -26.84 5.48
C THR A 128 1.34 -25.48 5.05
N ILE A 129 1.24 -25.15 3.75
CA ILE A 129 1.64 -23.83 3.23
C ILE A 129 0.91 -22.70 3.99
N GLU A 130 -0.40 -22.86 4.22
CA GLU A 130 -1.24 -21.87 4.88
C GLU A 130 -1.20 -21.95 6.40
N THR A 131 -0.76 -23.09 6.96
CA THR A 131 -0.78 -23.36 8.41
C THR A 131 0.60 -23.69 9.00
N PRO A 132 1.63 -22.85 8.79
CA PRO A 132 2.95 -23.09 9.37
C PRO A 132 2.98 -22.77 10.87
N LEU A 133 3.69 -23.58 11.65
CA LEU A 133 3.92 -23.36 13.09
C LEU A 133 5.15 -22.46 13.30
N SER A 134 5.10 -21.25 12.72
CA SER A 134 6.20 -20.29 12.83
C SER A 134 6.39 -19.80 14.28
N PRO A 135 7.58 -19.26 14.64
CA PRO A 135 7.81 -18.73 15.98
C PRO A 135 6.76 -17.69 16.43
N GLU A 136 6.39 -16.77 15.54
CA GLU A 136 5.40 -15.71 15.78
C GLU A 136 4.00 -16.29 16.03
N ILE A 137 3.60 -17.33 15.28
CA ILE A 137 2.33 -18.04 15.49
C ILE A 137 2.33 -18.77 16.83
N MET A 138 3.43 -19.44 17.18
CA MET A 138 3.52 -20.17 18.44
C MET A 138 3.57 -19.23 19.65
N GLU A 139 4.19 -18.07 19.51
CA GLU A 139 4.15 -17.00 20.52
C GLU A 139 2.71 -16.54 20.74
N PHE A 140 1.99 -16.16 19.68
CA PHE A 140 0.59 -15.76 19.80
C PHE A 140 -0.29 -16.89 20.35
N ALA A 141 -0.12 -18.13 19.89
CA ALA A 141 -0.86 -19.28 20.44
C ALA A 141 -0.63 -19.45 21.95
N ASN A 142 0.59 -19.20 22.44
CA ASN A 142 0.90 -19.29 23.86
C ASN A 142 0.27 -18.17 24.69
N GLU A 143 0.11 -16.98 24.13
CA GLU A 143 -0.59 -15.87 24.79
C GLU A 143 -2.08 -16.16 25.00
N LEU A 144 -2.72 -16.86 24.05
CA LEU A 144 -4.14 -17.21 24.11
C LEU A 144 -4.47 -18.33 25.11
N GLY A 145 -3.46 -19.10 25.55
CA GLY A 145 -3.66 -20.29 26.38
C GLY A 145 -4.09 -21.54 25.58
N ASP A 146 -4.63 -22.55 26.27
CA ASP A 146 -4.88 -23.88 25.69
C ASP A 146 -6.37 -24.20 25.54
N ILE A 147 -7.26 -23.27 25.89
CA ILE A 147 -8.72 -23.47 25.89
C ILE A 147 -9.26 -23.21 24.47
N PRO A 148 -9.93 -24.18 23.83
CA PRO A 148 -10.40 -24.05 22.44
C PRO A 148 -11.34 -22.86 22.18
N ILE A 149 -12.27 -22.57 23.11
CA ILE A 149 -13.21 -21.43 22.93
C ILE A 149 -12.46 -20.10 22.93
N ASP A 150 -11.46 -19.92 23.80
CA ASP A 150 -10.68 -18.69 23.91
C ASP A 150 -9.88 -18.42 22.62
N ILE A 151 -9.28 -19.48 22.06
CA ILE A 151 -8.58 -19.40 20.77
C ILE A 151 -9.54 -18.99 19.65
N PHE A 152 -10.72 -19.63 19.58
CA PHE A 152 -11.73 -19.33 18.57
C PHE A 152 -12.22 -17.88 18.66
N VAL A 153 -12.65 -17.44 19.85
CA VAL A 153 -13.18 -16.10 20.09
C VAL A 153 -12.11 -15.04 19.81
N SER A 154 -10.86 -15.28 20.20
CA SER A 154 -9.74 -14.37 19.91
C SER A 154 -9.52 -14.14 18.41
N VAL A 155 -9.65 -15.19 17.58
CA VAL A 155 -9.58 -15.04 16.13
C VAL A 155 -10.83 -14.40 15.55
N ARG A 156 -12.03 -14.79 16.03
CA ARG A 156 -13.30 -14.24 15.55
C ARG A 156 -13.39 -12.73 15.80
N ASP A 157 -13.03 -12.28 17.00
CA ASP A 157 -13.28 -10.90 17.43
C ASP A 157 -12.06 -9.99 17.21
N GLY A 158 -10.84 -10.54 17.24
CA GLY A 158 -9.60 -9.77 17.08
C GLY A 158 -9.18 -9.49 15.64
N PHE A 159 -9.83 -10.10 14.64
CA PHE A 159 -9.39 -10.04 13.24
C PHE A 159 -10.50 -9.58 12.30
N LYS A 160 -10.20 -8.62 11.42
CA LYS A 160 -11.17 -8.11 10.44
C LYS A 160 -11.40 -9.11 9.30
N TYR A 161 -12.63 -9.14 8.81
CA TYR A 161 -13.00 -9.96 7.65
C TYR A 161 -12.90 -9.14 6.36
N GLU A 162 -12.27 -9.71 5.33
CA GLU A 162 -12.07 -9.09 4.02
C GLU A 162 -12.56 -10.04 2.90
N PRO A 163 -13.58 -9.68 2.10
CA PRO A 163 -14.29 -10.64 1.26
C PRO A 163 -13.64 -10.91 -0.11
N TYR A 164 -12.32 -11.03 -0.19
CA TYR A 164 -11.64 -11.55 -1.40
C TYR A 164 -11.72 -13.08 -1.49
N ALA A 165 -11.56 -13.67 -2.67
CA ALA A 165 -11.63 -15.12 -2.85
C ALA A 165 -10.28 -15.84 -2.75
N GLY A 166 -10.32 -17.10 -2.31
CA GLY A 166 -9.16 -18.01 -2.29
C GLY A 166 -8.13 -17.69 -1.19
N SER A 167 -7.16 -18.57 -0.99
CA SER A 167 -6.08 -18.33 -0.04
C SER A 167 -5.03 -17.40 -0.62
N VAL A 168 -4.74 -16.32 0.11
CA VAL A 168 -3.79 -15.26 -0.28
C VAL A 168 -2.76 -15.04 0.81
N LYS A 169 -3.21 -14.85 2.06
CA LYS A 169 -2.37 -14.44 3.19
C LYS A 169 -1.79 -15.63 3.95
N GLY A 170 -2.57 -16.71 4.11
CA GLY A 170 -2.25 -17.78 5.07
C GLY A 170 -2.20 -17.26 6.52
N ALA A 171 -1.92 -18.16 7.47
CA ALA A 171 -1.99 -17.83 8.90
C ALA A 171 -1.04 -16.69 9.33
N VAL A 172 0.19 -16.68 8.82
CA VAL A 172 1.23 -15.72 9.24
C VAL A 172 0.86 -14.30 8.82
N GLN A 173 0.48 -14.08 7.56
CA GLN A 173 0.14 -12.73 7.14
C GLN A 173 -1.21 -12.29 7.71
N THR A 174 -2.17 -13.20 7.92
CA THR A 174 -3.40 -12.87 8.66
C THR A 174 -3.11 -12.42 10.08
N LEU A 175 -2.14 -13.06 10.76
CA LEU A 175 -1.68 -12.61 12.07
C LEU A 175 -1.14 -11.18 12.02
N ARG A 176 -0.27 -10.90 11.05
CA ARG A 176 0.40 -9.60 10.86
C ARG A 176 -0.49 -8.49 10.36
N GLU A 177 -1.53 -8.77 9.59
CA GLU A 177 -2.43 -7.73 9.08
C GLU A 177 -3.68 -7.57 9.94
N LYS A 178 -3.87 -8.47 10.92
CA LYS A 178 -5.09 -8.59 11.73
C LYS A 178 -6.36 -8.65 10.88
N SER A 179 -6.24 -9.23 9.67
CA SER A 179 -7.36 -9.36 8.76
C SER A 179 -7.16 -10.47 7.72
N GLY A 180 -8.28 -11.02 7.23
CA GLY A 180 -8.26 -11.98 6.14
C GLY A 180 -9.66 -12.36 5.66
N ASN A 181 -9.73 -13.11 4.56
CA ASN A 181 -10.99 -13.74 4.13
C ASN A 181 -11.27 -15.02 4.92
N GLU A 182 -12.30 -15.76 4.53
CA GLU A 182 -12.66 -17.01 5.20
C GLU A 182 -11.57 -18.09 5.14
N TRP A 183 -10.80 -18.18 4.05
CA TRP A 183 -9.69 -19.14 3.93
C TRP A 183 -8.55 -18.79 4.86
N ASP A 184 -8.19 -17.51 4.91
CA ASP A 184 -7.02 -17.02 5.64
C ASP A 184 -7.32 -16.93 7.15
N LEU A 185 -8.53 -16.54 7.57
CA LEU A 185 -8.99 -16.63 8.95
C LEU A 185 -9.14 -18.08 9.43
N ALA A 186 -9.68 -18.98 8.60
CA ALA A 186 -9.70 -20.41 8.91
C ALA A 186 -8.29 -20.98 9.06
N SER A 187 -7.35 -20.56 8.20
CA SER A 187 -5.95 -20.96 8.27
C SER A 187 -5.31 -20.50 9.57
N LEU A 188 -5.50 -19.25 9.99
CA LEU A 188 -5.01 -18.78 11.29
C LEU A 188 -5.57 -19.62 12.44
N LEU A 189 -6.90 -19.80 12.50
CA LEU A 189 -7.54 -20.59 13.56
C LEU A 189 -7.04 -22.04 13.59
N ILE A 190 -6.99 -22.71 12.44
CA ILE A 190 -6.46 -24.08 12.32
C ILE A 190 -5.01 -24.14 12.83
N THR A 191 -4.17 -23.17 12.46
CA THR A 191 -2.76 -23.16 12.86
C THR A 191 -2.60 -23.03 14.37
N LEU A 192 -3.36 -22.13 15.00
CA LEU A 192 -3.34 -21.94 16.46
C LEU A 192 -3.80 -23.21 17.19
N LEU A 193 -4.89 -23.83 16.73
CA LEU A 193 -5.40 -25.08 17.29
C LEU A 193 -4.38 -26.23 17.14
N ARG A 194 -3.78 -26.38 15.96
CA ARG A 194 -2.72 -27.39 15.71
C ARG A 194 -1.50 -27.16 16.59
N GLY A 195 -1.09 -25.91 16.78
CA GLY A 195 -0.01 -25.53 17.71
C GLY A 195 -0.28 -25.93 19.16
N LYS A 196 -1.55 -26.11 19.54
CA LYS A 196 -1.99 -26.63 20.84
C LYS A 196 -2.31 -28.13 20.84
N GLY A 197 -1.97 -28.84 19.77
CA GLY A 197 -2.21 -30.29 19.65
C GLY A 197 -3.67 -30.65 19.43
N ILE A 198 -4.51 -29.69 19.03
CA ILE A 198 -5.92 -29.88 18.68
C ILE A 198 -6.02 -30.13 17.17
N PRO A 199 -6.46 -31.33 16.73
CA PRO A 199 -6.64 -31.60 15.31
C PRO A 199 -7.71 -30.68 14.71
N ALA A 200 -7.36 -30.00 13.62
CA ALA A 200 -8.25 -29.04 12.96
C ALA A 200 -8.12 -29.13 11.44
N ARG A 201 -9.22 -28.89 10.72
CA ARG A 201 -9.31 -29.02 9.25
C ARG A 201 -10.32 -28.06 8.64
N TYR A 202 -10.23 -27.83 7.34
CA TYR A 202 -11.19 -27.02 6.58
C TYR A 202 -12.44 -27.85 6.26
N ALA A 203 -13.59 -27.21 6.25
CA ALA A 203 -14.83 -27.73 5.69
C ALA A 203 -15.38 -26.72 4.69
N VAL A 204 -15.71 -27.18 3.48
CA VAL A 204 -16.13 -26.33 2.35
C VAL A 204 -17.53 -26.74 1.92
N GLY A 205 -18.38 -25.76 1.61
CA GLY A 205 -19.75 -26.04 1.23
C GLY A 205 -20.52 -24.82 0.72
N THR A 206 -21.83 -25.01 0.55
CA THR A 206 -22.77 -23.93 0.26
C THR A 206 -23.54 -23.57 1.52
N ILE A 207 -23.61 -22.27 1.84
CA ILE A 207 -24.36 -21.75 2.99
C ILE A 207 -25.49 -20.83 2.49
N GLN A 208 -26.57 -20.76 3.27
CA GLN A 208 -27.65 -19.81 3.06
C GLN A 208 -27.84 -18.97 4.33
N MET A 209 -27.90 -17.65 4.13
CA MET A 209 -28.04 -16.66 5.19
C MET A 209 -29.23 -15.75 4.91
N PRO A 210 -30.11 -15.47 5.89
CA PRO A 210 -31.09 -14.39 5.80
C PRO A 210 -30.44 -13.08 5.36
N ILE A 211 -31.13 -12.30 4.53
CA ILE A 211 -30.50 -11.12 3.89
C ILE A 211 -30.07 -10.07 4.91
N ASP A 212 -30.84 -9.83 5.96
CA ASP A 212 -30.50 -8.85 7.01
C ASP A 212 -29.22 -9.24 7.75
N GLN A 213 -29.04 -10.55 7.99
CA GLN A 213 -27.84 -11.10 8.59
C GLN A 213 -26.62 -10.95 7.66
N ALA A 214 -26.80 -11.18 6.35
CA ALA A 214 -25.73 -10.99 5.37
C ALA A 214 -25.32 -9.52 5.23
N MET A 215 -26.29 -8.60 5.26
CA MET A 215 -26.03 -7.16 5.24
C MET A 215 -25.27 -6.70 6.49
N GLY A 216 -25.65 -7.18 7.67
CA GLY A 216 -24.96 -6.89 8.93
C GLY A 216 -23.55 -7.47 9.00
N TRP A 217 -23.32 -8.66 8.41
CA TRP A 217 -21.98 -9.24 8.31
C TRP A 217 -21.06 -8.48 7.34
N LEU A 218 -21.57 -8.12 6.17
CA LEU A 218 -20.79 -7.50 5.09
C LEU A 218 -20.72 -5.97 5.20
N GLY A 219 -21.41 -5.38 6.17
CA GLY A 219 -21.43 -3.94 6.37
C GLY A 219 -22.03 -3.20 5.18
N VAL A 220 -23.16 -3.66 4.62
CA VAL A 220 -23.91 -2.98 3.55
C VAL A 220 -25.34 -2.68 4.00
N GLU A 221 -25.98 -1.67 3.38
CA GLU A 221 -27.37 -1.27 3.65
C GLU A 221 -28.34 -1.75 2.57
N ASN A 222 -27.80 -2.25 1.45
CA ASN A 222 -28.58 -2.66 0.29
C ASN A 222 -28.44 -4.17 0.02
N PRO A 223 -29.55 -4.93 -0.08
CA PRO A 223 -29.55 -6.37 -0.36
C PRO A 223 -28.77 -6.79 -1.59
N ASP A 224 -28.87 -6.05 -2.69
CA ASP A 224 -28.15 -6.37 -3.92
C ASP A 224 -26.65 -6.16 -3.74
N MET A 225 -26.22 -5.19 -2.93
CA MET A 225 -24.80 -4.91 -2.67
C MET A 225 -24.12 -6.02 -1.87
N ALA A 226 -24.84 -6.68 -0.95
CA ALA A 226 -24.32 -7.82 -0.19
C ALA A 226 -23.87 -8.96 -1.12
N ALA A 227 -24.74 -9.34 -2.06
CA ALA A 227 -24.43 -10.40 -3.01
C ALA A 227 -23.44 -9.94 -4.10
N THR A 228 -23.56 -8.70 -4.57
CA THR A 228 -22.64 -8.09 -5.54
C THR A 228 -21.21 -8.10 -5.02
N LEU A 229 -20.98 -7.75 -3.75
CA LEU A 229 -19.67 -7.76 -3.11
C LEU A 229 -19.00 -9.13 -3.17
N LEU A 230 -19.72 -10.20 -2.86
CA LEU A 230 -19.17 -11.55 -2.86
C LEU A 230 -18.96 -12.08 -4.28
N VAL A 231 -19.96 -11.97 -5.15
CA VAL A 231 -19.88 -12.51 -6.53
C VAL A 231 -18.83 -11.80 -7.37
N SER A 232 -18.66 -10.49 -7.19
CA SER A 232 -17.63 -9.73 -7.91
C SER A 232 -16.21 -10.09 -7.45
N ASN A 233 -16.04 -10.50 -6.19
CA ASN A 233 -14.78 -11.02 -5.68
C ASN A 233 -14.52 -12.49 -6.06
N GLY A 234 -15.31 -13.07 -6.97
CA GLY A 234 -15.13 -14.45 -7.42
C GLY A 234 -15.74 -15.49 -6.48
N ARG A 235 -16.58 -15.11 -5.53
CA ARG A 235 -17.30 -16.09 -4.68
C ARG A 235 -18.66 -16.41 -5.29
N PRO A 236 -18.91 -17.64 -5.76
CA PRO A 236 -20.21 -18.01 -6.33
C PRO A 236 -21.33 -17.70 -5.35
N THR A 237 -22.19 -16.74 -5.72
CA THR A 237 -23.22 -16.19 -4.84
C THR A 237 -24.49 -15.91 -5.63
N SER A 238 -25.63 -16.27 -5.04
CA SER A 238 -26.98 -16.02 -5.58
C SER A 238 -27.86 -15.41 -4.50
N VAL A 239 -28.93 -14.73 -4.91
CA VAL A 239 -29.96 -14.21 -3.99
C VAL A 239 -31.27 -14.96 -4.16
N ILE A 240 -31.93 -15.24 -3.04
CA ILE A 240 -33.24 -15.88 -2.99
C ILE A 240 -34.32 -14.81 -2.96
N VAL A 241 -35.19 -14.83 -3.98
CA VAL A 241 -36.27 -13.85 -4.15
C VAL A 241 -37.60 -14.48 -3.79
N ASN A 242 -38.38 -13.77 -2.98
CA ASN A 242 -39.74 -14.15 -2.61
C ASN A 242 -40.65 -12.92 -2.66
N GLY A 243 -41.73 -13.00 -3.43
CA GLY A 243 -42.66 -11.88 -3.62
C GLY A 243 -41.99 -10.62 -4.16
N GLY A 244 -40.95 -10.76 -4.99
CA GLY A 244 -40.17 -9.65 -5.54
C GLY A 244 -39.16 -9.01 -4.59
N LYS A 245 -38.99 -9.54 -3.37
CA LYS A 245 -37.98 -9.08 -2.40
C LYS A 245 -36.87 -10.12 -2.23
N ILE A 246 -35.63 -9.67 -2.12
CA ILE A 246 -34.52 -10.53 -1.71
C ILE A 246 -34.74 -10.87 -0.23
N THR A 247 -34.67 -12.16 0.11
CA THR A 247 -34.93 -12.67 1.47
C THR A 247 -33.74 -13.41 2.07
N ALA A 248 -32.88 -13.97 1.22
CA ALA A 248 -31.66 -14.65 1.64
C ALA A 248 -30.58 -14.55 0.56
N LEU A 249 -29.35 -14.84 0.97
CA LEU A 249 -28.17 -14.98 0.12
C LEU A 249 -27.67 -16.42 0.26
N GLU A 250 -27.34 -17.05 -0.88
CA GLU A 250 -26.71 -18.36 -0.93
C GLU A 250 -25.31 -18.21 -1.53
N THR A 251 -24.27 -18.71 -0.85
CA THR A 251 -22.87 -18.53 -1.29
C THR A 251 -22.00 -19.74 -0.95
N LYS A 252 -20.94 -19.95 -1.75
CA LYS A 252 -19.85 -20.86 -1.39
C LYS A 252 -19.03 -20.29 -0.24
N HIS A 253 -18.67 -21.15 0.70
CA HIS A 253 -17.99 -20.74 1.92
C HIS A 253 -17.10 -21.85 2.51
N VAL A 254 -16.16 -21.46 3.36
CA VAL A 254 -15.29 -22.36 4.12
C VAL A 254 -15.34 -21.99 5.60
N TRP A 255 -15.34 -23.01 6.46
CA TRP A 255 -15.25 -22.89 7.91
C TRP A 255 -14.28 -23.94 8.47
N VAL A 256 -14.09 -23.96 9.79
CA VAL A 256 -13.18 -24.87 10.48
C VAL A 256 -13.94 -26.00 11.16
N GLN A 257 -13.43 -27.22 11.02
CA GLN A 257 -13.76 -28.34 11.90
C GLN A 257 -12.62 -28.54 12.88
N ALA A 258 -12.92 -28.48 14.18
CA ALA A 258 -11.96 -28.71 15.26
C ALA A 258 -12.36 -29.93 16.09
N PHE A 259 -11.39 -30.79 16.41
CA PHE A 259 -11.61 -31.98 17.22
C PHE A 259 -11.33 -31.68 18.70
N ILE A 260 -12.37 -31.26 19.42
CA ILE A 260 -12.28 -30.65 20.76
C ILE A 260 -13.06 -31.45 21.81
N PRO A 261 -12.81 -31.25 23.12
CA PRO A 261 -13.65 -31.81 24.17
C PRO A 261 -15.00 -31.07 24.16
N PHE A 262 -15.99 -31.63 23.49
CA PHE A 262 -17.26 -30.97 23.23
C PHE A 262 -18.41 -31.53 24.06
N MET A 263 -18.49 -32.85 24.23
CA MET A 263 -19.68 -33.46 24.84
C MET A 263 -19.89 -33.02 26.29
N ALA A 264 -18.81 -32.92 27.07
CA ALA A 264 -18.86 -32.57 28.48
C ALA A 264 -18.62 -31.08 28.76
N SER A 265 -17.72 -30.43 28.00
CA SER A 265 -17.27 -29.07 28.31
C SER A 265 -17.53 -28.04 27.24
N ARG A 266 -18.05 -28.44 26.05
CA ARG A 266 -18.33 -27.50 24.95
C ARG A 266 -17.11 -26.62 24.57
N GLY A 267 -15.90 -27.16 24.69
CA GLY A 267 -14.66 -26.45 24.39
C GLY A 267 -14.12 -25.54 25.50
N THR A 268 -14.69 -25.57 26.71
CA THR A 268 -14.23 -24.76 27.86
C THR A 268 -13.08 -25.36 28.66
N THR A 269 -12.69 -26.60 28.35
CA THR A 269 -11.59 -27.29 29.03
C THR A 269 -10.54 -27.74 28.03
N THR A 270 -9.31 -27.91 28.52
CA THR A 270 -8.28 -28.65 27.80
C THR A 270 -8.56 -30.15 27.85
N GLY A 271 -7.92 -30.92 26.97
CA GLY A 271 -7.98 -32.39 27.01
C GLY A 271 -8.17 -33.04 25.64
N GLN A 272 -8.36 -34.36 25.67
CA GLN A 272 -8.60 -35.14 24.45
C GLN A 272 -9.97 -34.76 23.86
N GLY A 273 -9.97 -34.47 22.56
CA GLY A 273 -11.21 -34.23 21.84
C GLY A 273 -12.11 -35.47 21.78
N ASP A 274 -13.42 -35.24 21.72
CA ASP A 274 -14.43 -36.30 21.63
C ASP A 274 -15.32 -36.17 20.38
N ARG A 275 -15.28 -35.01 19.71
CA ARG A 275 -16.14 -34.70 18.55
C ARG A 275 -15.50 -33.65 17.63
N TRP A 276 -15.73 -33.81 16.32
CA TRP A 276 -15.51 -32.76 15.32
C TRP A 276 -16.63 -31.72 15.41
N VAL A 277 -16.26 -30.45 15.57
CA VAL A 277 -17.21 -29.34 15.76
C VAL A 277 -16.94 -28.27 14.72
N ASP A 278 -18.01 -27.84 14.03
CA ASP A 278 -17.95 -26.74 13.06
C ASP A 278 -17.93 -25.40 13.79
N ILE A 279 -16.93 -24.58 13.50
CA ILE A 279 -16.75 -23.21 13.98
C ILE A 279 -16.27 -22.32 12.82
N ASP A 280 -16.71 -21.07 12.79
CA ASP A 280 -16.43 -20.15 11.68
C ASP A 280 -15.89 -18.81 12.21
N PRO A 281 -14.59 -18.51 12.02
CA PRO A 281 -13.99 -17.26 12.48
C PRO A 281 -14.30 -16.07 11.56
N SER A 282 -14.89 -16.30 10.38
CA SER A 282 -15.11 -15.28 9.35
C SER A 282 -16.48 -14.60 9.46
N TYR A 283 -17.49 -15.31 9.95
CA TYR A 283 -18.79 -14.72 10.25
C TYR A 283 -18.71 -13.85 11.52
N LYS A 284 -18.92 -12.55 11.33
CA LYS A 284 -18.91 -11.56 12.42
C LYS A 284 -19.87 -10.42 12.10
N PRO A 285 -21.06 -10.37 12.71
CA PRO A 285 -21.95 -9.23 12.53
C PRO A 285 -21.25 -7.96 12.99
N GLN A 286 -21.54 -6.87 12.28
CA GLN A 286 -20.94 -5.58 12.56
C GLN A 286 -21.98 -4.61 13.08
N LYS A 287 -21.61 -3.87 14.12
CA LYS A 287 -22.34 -2.70 14.57
C LYS A 287 -21.80 -1.49 13.81
N ILE A 288 -22.68 -0.82 13.09
CA ILE A 288 -22.36 0.41 12.38
C ILE A 288 -22.91 1.55 13.22
N GLU A 289 -22.05 2.48 13.62
CA GLU A 289 -22.52 3.66 14.34
C GLU A 289 -23.42 4.53 13.46
N GLU A 290 -24.45 5.13 14.07
CA GLU A 290 -25.37 5.99 13.35
C GLU A 290 -24.65 7.28 12.95
N ILE A 291 -24.22 7.35 11.68
CA ILE A 291 -23.57 8.54 11.14
C ILE A 291 -24.60 9.64 10.86
N GLN A 292 -24.25 10.87 11.20
CA GLN A 292 -25.04 12.03 10.81
C GLN A 292 -25.05 12.16 9.28
N LYS A 293 -26.25 12.32 8.70
CA LYS A 293 -26.39 12.45 7.25
C LYS A 293 -26.20 13.91 6.84
N ILE A 294 -25.22 14.16 5.99
CA ILE A 294 -25.09 15.44 5.29
C ILE A 294 -25.32 15.20 3.80
N ALA A 295 -26.35 15.85 3.26
CA ALA A 295 -26.58 15.88 1.82
C ALA A 295 -25.49 16.71 1.14
N ASP A 296 -25.14 16.34 -0.09
CA ASP A 296 -24.29 17.13 -0.98
C ASP A 296 -22.87 17.40 -0.44
N MET A 297 -22.29 16.45 0.29
CA MET A 297 -20.85 16.52 0.62
C MET A 297 -20.05 16.70 -0.67
N PRO A 298 -19.13 17.68 -0.73
CA PRO A 298 -18.36 17.93 -1.94
C PRO A 298 -17.50 16.70 -2.26
N VAL A 299 -17.29 16.51 -3.56
CA VAL A 299 -16.30 15.56 -4.05
C VAL A 299 -14.93 16.21 -4.14
N PHE A 300 -13.87 15.41 -4.16
CA PHE A 300 -12.50 15.87 -4.39
C PHE A 300 -12.39 16.74 -5.65
N ASP A 301 -11.90 17.96 -5.48
CA ASP A 301 -11.64 18.90 -6.59
C ASP A 301 -10.25 18.65 -7.17
N GLN A 302 -10.20 17.72 -8.13
CA GLN A 302 -8.95 17.37 -8.80
C GLN A 302 -8.33 18.57 -9.54
N ASP A 303 -9.14 19.40 -10.20
CA ASP A 303 -8.63 20.55 -10.97
C ASP A 303 -7.98 21.57 -10.04
N GLY A 304 -8.64 21.90 -8.91
CA GLY A 304 -8.09 22.77 -7.88
C GLY A 304 -6.85 22.17 -7.19
N TYR A 305 -6.82 20.85 -6.99
CA TYR A 305 -5.65 20.16 -6.44
C TYR A 305 -4.44 20.22 -7.38
N LEU A 306 -4.64 19.99 -8.67
CA LEU A 306 -3.59 19.97 -9.70
C LEU A 306 -3.17 21.37 -10.17
N SER A 307 -3.91 22.43 -9.79
CA SER A 307 -3.67 23.81 -10.24
C SER A 307 -2.37 24.46 -9.73
N THR A 308 -1.73 23.89 -8.70
CA THR A 308 -0.50 24.44 -8.12
C THR A 308 0.28 23.35 -7.38
N LEU A 309 1.59 23.51 -7.18
CA LEU A 309 2.40 22.59 -6.38
C LEU A 309 1.94 22.57 -4.92
N ARG A 310 1.67 21.36 -4.42
CA ARG A 310 1.20 21.14 -3.05
C ARG A 310 2.05 20.10 -2.34
N SER A 311 2.45 20.41 -1.12
CA SER A 311 2.99 19.42 -0.19
C SER A 311 1.89 18.52 0.38
N ALA A 312 0.66 19.07 0.55
CA ALA A 312 -0.48 18.31 1.00
C ALA A 312 -0.85 17.20 0.01
N SER A 313 -1.06 16.01 0.54
CA SER A 313 -1.57 14.87 -0.21
C SER A 313 -3.02 15.11 -0.69
N PRO A 314 -3.51 14.36 -1.68
CA PRO A 314 -4.90 14.46 -2.14
C PRO A 314 -5.94 14.23 -1.03
N TYR A 315 -5.64 13.34 -0.08
CA TYR A 315 -6.50 13.13 1.09
C TYR A 315 -6.56 14.37 1.98
N GLU A 316 -5.41 14.95 2.35
CA GLU A 316 -5.37 16.15 3.20
C GLU A 316 -6.02 17.35 2.52
N TYR A 317 -5.86 17.49 1.20
CA TYR A 317 -6.57 18.50 0.42
C TYR A 317 -8.08 18.26 0.51
N TYR A 318 -8.55 17.05 0.23
CA TYR A 318 -9.98 16.71 0.30
C TYR A 318 -10.55 16.91 1.71
N GLU A 319 -9.83 16.51 2.75
CA GLU A 319 -10.19 16.74 4.15
C GLU A 319 -10.34 18.23 4.46
N SER A 320 -9.46 19.08 3.93
CA SER A 320 -9.58 20.54 4.07
C SER A 320 -10.79 21.11 3.32
N GLN A 321 -11.14 20.56 2.16
CA GLN A 321 -12.35 20.94 1.42
C GLN A 321 -13.61 20.58 2.19
N LEU A 322 -13.64 19.37 2.77
CA LEU A 322 -14.73 18.90 3.62
C LEU A 322 -14.84 19.78 4.86
N GLN A 323 -13.73 20.10 5.53
CA GLN A 323 -13.75 20.99 6.69
C GLN A 323 -14.33 22.38 6.34
N ALA A 324 -13.90 22.97 5.23
CA ALA A 324 -14.41 24.28 4.79
C ALA A 324 -15.92 24.25 4.48
N PHE A 325 -16.41 23.15 3.90
CA PHE A 325 -17.84 22.94 3.69
C PHE A 325 -18.60 22.78 5.03
N LEU A 326 -18.07 21.99 5.95
CA LEU A 326 -18.67 21.75 7.27
C LEU A 326 -18.72 23.03 8.11
N ASP A 327 -17.72 23.89 8.05
CA ASP A 327 -17.70 25.17 8.78
C ASP A 327 -18.92 26.06 8.42
N VAL A 328 -19.51 25.86 7.23
CA VAL A 328 -20.72 26.56 6.78
C VAL A 328 -21.98 25.71 6.98
N ALA A 329 -21.96 24.46 6.52
CA ALA A 329 -23.13 23.60 6.47
C ALA A 329 -23.48 22.96 7.84
N SER A 330 -22.48 22.73 8.69
CA SER A 330 -22.61 22.10 10.01
C SER A 330 -21.50 22.57 10.95
N PRO A 331 -21.53 23.84 11.41
CA PRO A 331 -20.44 24.44 12.18
C PRO A 331 -20.09 23.64 13.44
N GLY A 332 -18.79 23.42 13.67
CA GLY A 332 -18.27 22.69 14.82
C GLY A 332 -18.06 21.19 14.60
N PHE A 333 -18.52 20.64 13.48
CA PHE A 333 -18.23 19.25 13.08
C PHE A 333 -16.90 19.15 12.31
N LYS A 334 -16.28 17.97 12.37
CA LYS A 334 -15.07 17.62 11.62
C LYS A 334 -15.38 16.51 10.61
N PRO A 335 -14.62 16.37 9.52
CA PRO A 335 -14.79 15.27 8.56
C PRO A 335 -14.85 13.89 9.23
N ASN A 336 -14.00 13.64 10.22
CA ASN A 336 -13.97 12.37 10.95
C ASN A 336 -15.27 12.06 11.71
N SER A 337 -16.08 13.07 12.06
CA SER A 337 -17.38 12.87 12.71
C SER A 337 -18.42 12.20 11.80
N PHE A 338 -18.12 12.06 10.50
CA PHE A 338 -18.97 11.43 9.49
C PHE A 338 -18.38 10.12 8.96
N MET A 339 -17.24 9.68 9.51
CA MET A 339 -16.65 8.41 9.13
C MET A 339 -17.56 7.27 9.60
N ARG A 340 -17.90 6.38 8.66
CA ARG A 340 -18.64 5.18 8.95
C ARG A 340 -17.74 4.13 9.61
N GLU A 341 -17.79 4.05 10.93
CA GLU A 341 -17.09 3.01 11.68
C GLU A 341 -17.97 1.76 11.80
N ALA A 342 -17.40 0.61 11.42
CA ALA A 342 -18.01 -0.70 11.56
C ALA A 342 -17.18 -1.51 12.54
N GLU A 343 -17.75 -1.75 13.72
CA GLU A 343 -17.12 -2.54 14.77
C GLU A 343 -17.65 -3.97 14.75
N ILE A 344 -16.78 -4.93 14.99
CA ILE A 344 -17.19 -6.32 15.15
C ILE A 344 -17.99 -6.42 16.45
N GLU A 345 -19.21 -6.96 16.39
CA GLU A 345 -19.97 -7.29 17.59
C GLU A 345 -19.32 -8.51 18.26
N PRO A 346 -18.72 -8.36 19.47
CA PRO A 346 -17.98 -9.43 20.11
C PRO A 346 -18.85 -10.66 20.43
N GLN A 347 -18.23 -11.83 20.47
CA GLN A 347 -18.88 -13.03 20.97
C GLN A 347 -18.87 -13.08 22.49
N GLU A 348 -20.02 -12.86 23.13
CA GLU A 348 -20.15 -13.02 24.59
C GLU A 348 -20.32 -14.49 25.04
N SER A 349 -20.28 -15.46 24.12
CA SER A 349 -20.52 -16.86 24.45
C SER A 349 -19.29 -17.52 25.08
N GLU A 350 -19.45 -18.00 26.31
CA GLU A 350 -18.42 -18.78 27.03
C GLU A 350 -18.31 -20.24 26.56
N ILE A 351 -19.11 -20.68 25.58
CA ILE A 351 -19.12 -22.06 25.08
C ILE A 351 -19.16 -22.11 23.54
N ILE A 352 -18.67 -23.20 22.96
CA ILE A 352 -18.92 -23.51 21.56
C ILE A 352 -20.31 -24.16 21.45
N VAL A 353 -21.22 -23.54 20.70
CA VAL A 353 -22.61 -24.01 20.53
C VAL A 353 -22.68 -25.28 19.67
N GLY A 354 -21.72 -25.46 18.77
CA GLY A 354 -21.67 -26.58 17.81
C GLY A 354 -22.69 -26.50 16.69
N GLN A 355 -23.18 -25.29 16.42
CA GLN A 355 -23.95 -24.95 15.23
C GLN A 355 -23.41 -23.65 14.64
N LEU A 356 -23.35 -23.58 13.31
CA LEU A 356 -22.97 -22.38 12.59
C LEU A 356 -24.11 -21.34 12.61
N PRO A 357 -23.81 -20.05 12.48
CA PRO A 357 -24.80 -18.97 12.58
C PRO A 357 -25.73 -18.87 11.36
N TYR A 358 -25.56 -19.74 10.38
CA TYR A 358 -26.32 -19.79 9.12
C TYR A 358 -26.67 -21.25 8.78
N THR A 359 -27.51 -21.45 7.77
CA THR A 359 -27.88 -22.81 7.33
C THR A 359 -26.88 -23.34 6.32
N VAL A 360 -26.26 -24.48 6.62
CA VAL A 360 -25.44 -25.22 5.64
C VAL A 360 -26.36 -25.99 4.70
N GLN A 361 -26.31 -25.67 3.40
CA GLN A 361 -27.10 -26.33 2.35
C GLN A 361 -26.41 -27.60 1.86
N SER A 362 -25.08 -27.57 1.72
CA SER A 362 -24.27 -28.72 1.34
C SER A 362 -22.87 -28.62 1.95
N VAL A 363 -22.26 -29.77 2.23
CA VAL A 363 -20.83 -29.90 2.50
C VAL A 363 -20.21 -30.60 1.31
N ASP A 364 -19.33 -29.90 0.60
CA ASP A 364 -18.67 -30.40 -0.61
C ASP A 364 -17.46 -31.28 -0.24
N GLY A 365 -16.81 -31.00 0.89
CA GLY A 365 -15.70 -31.81 1.40
C GLY A 365 -15.00 -31.20 2.61
N THR A 366 -14.14 -32.00 3.23
CA THR A 366 -13.24 -31.60 4.32
C THR A 366 -11.79 -31.82 3.91
N TYR A 367 -10.90 -30.90 4.25
CA TYR A 367 -9.51 -30.93 3.80
C TYR A 367 -8.55 -30.59 4.94
N SER A 368 -7.44 -31.31 5.04
CA SER A 368 -6.36 -30.99 5.98
C SER A 368 -5.48 -29.84 5.51
N GLU A 369 -5.50 -29.54 4.21
CA GLU A 369 -4.81 -28.42 3.58
C GLU A 369 -5.73 -27.72 2.56
N VAL A 370 -5.42 -26.48 2.20
CA VAL A 370 -6.18 -25.77 1.16
C VAL A 370 -5.95 -26.45 -0.21
N PRO A 371 -7.02 -26.87 -0.92
CA PRO A 371 -6.86 -27.45 -2.26
C PRO A 371 -6.24 -26.44 -3.24
N ASP A 372 -5.40 -26.91 -4.16
CA ASP A 372 -4.66 -26.06 -5.10
C ASP A 372 -5.56 -25.14 -5.97
N SER A 373 -6.78 -25.56 -6.28
CA SER A 373 -7.76 -24.74 -7.01
C SER A 373 -8.18 -23.48 -6.25
N PHE A 374 -8.04 -23.46 -4.92
CA PHE A 374 -8.36 -22.29 -4.10
C PHE A 374 -7.13 -21.44 -3.75
N ARG A 375 -5.93 -21.82 -4.20
CA ARG A 375 -4.70 -21.04 -3.98
C ARG A 375 -4.53 -20.01 -5.10
N GLN A 376 -4.39 -18.74 -4.73
CA GLN A 376 -3.98 -17.73 -5.70
C GLN A 376 -2.48 -17.87 -5.99
N LYS A 377 -2.10 -17.64 -7.26
CA LYS A 377 -0.75 -17.86 -7.78
C LYS A 377 -0.18 -16.59 -8.39
N PHE A 378 1.14 -16.47 -8.28
CA PHE A 378 1.93 -15.40 -8.88
C PHE A 378 3.04 -16.01 -9.72
N THR A 379 3.17 -15.55 -10.97
CA THR A 379 4.29 -15.91 -11.84
C THR A 379 5.03 -14.66 -12.29
N LEU A 380 6.35 -14.69 -12.18
CA LEU A 380 7.27 -13.70 -12.71
C LEU A 380 8.07 -14.34 -13.84
N THR A 381 8.07 -13.71 -15.00
CA THR A 381 8.84 -14.15 -16.16
C THR A 381 9.73 -13.03 -16.68
N ILE A 382 10.98 -13.35 -17.00
CA ILE A 382 11.87 -12.47 -17.76
C ILE A 382 12.07 -13.09 -19.14
N THR A 383 11.84 -12.29 -20.18
CA THR A 383 12.05 -12.70 -21.58
C THR A 383 12.99 -11.77 -22.31
N ASP A 384 13.73 -12.34 -23.26
CA ASP A 384 14.44 -11.56 -24.26
C ASP A 384 13.40 -10.91 -25.20
N PRO A 385 13.41 -9.58 -25.37
CA PRO A 385 12.37 -8.87 -26.11
C PRO A 385 12.43 -9.13 -27.62
N ASP A 386 13.59 -9.51 -28.16
CA ASP A 386 13.79 -9.70 -29.60
C ASP A 386 13.40 -11.12 -30.04
N SER A 387 13.78 -12.12 -29.25
CA SER A 387 13.55 -13.54 -29.55
C SER A 387 12.31 -14.12 -28.87
N GLY A 388 11.79 -13.46 -27.82
CA GLY A 388 10.74 -13.99 -26.96
C GLY A 388 11.20 -15.15 -26.06
N GLN A 389 12.50 -15.44 -26.01
CA GLN A 389 13.04 -16.52 -25.19
C GLN A 389 12.83 -16.22 -23.71
N ILE A 390 12.26 -17.17 -22.97
CA ILE A 390 12.19 -17.11 -21.50
C ILE A 390 13.59 -17.27 -20.93
N GLN A 391 14.07 -16.24 -20.25
CA GLN A 391 15.39 -16.18 -19.60
C GLN A 391 15.31 -16.50 -18.11
N LEU A 392 14.16 -16.24 -17.46
CA LEU A 392 13.89 -16.62 -16.08
C LEU A 392 12.38 -16.84 -15.90
N ASN A 393 11.99 -17.83 -15.09
CA ASN A 393 10.61 -18.04 -14.69
C ASN A 393 10.53 -18.45 -13.21
N TYR A 394 9.76 -17.71 -12.42
CA TYR A 394 9.47 -17.99 -11.02
C TYR A 394 7.95 -18.07 -10.83
N ALA A 395 7.47 -19.14 -10.21
CA ALA A 395 6.05 -19.31 -9.89
C ALA A 395 5.91 -19.70 -8.41
N ALA A 396 4.97 -19.07 -7.72
CA ALA A 396 4.67 -19.32 -6.32
C ALA A 396 3.16 -19.17 -6.05
N VAL A 397 2.69 -19.76 -4.95
CA VAL A 397 1.37 -19.45 -4.39
C VAL A 397 1.51 -18.25 -3.45
N LEU A 398 0.50 -17.38 -3.42
CA LEU A 398 0.58 -16.11 -2.69
C LEU A 398 0.91 -16.25 -1.19
N PRO A 399 0.36 -17.22 -0.42
CA PRO A 399 0.71 -17.37 0.98
C PRO A 399 2.20 -17.62 1.25
N GLN A 400 2.97 -18.06 0.25
CA GLN A 400 4.42 -18.25 0.39
C GLN A 400 5.23 -16.96 0.25
N ILE A 401 4.68 -15.92 -0.39
CA ILE A 401 5.43 -14.72 -0.80
C ILE A 401 4.84 -13.40 -0.29
N ILE A 402 3.55 -13.35 0.05
CA ILE A 402 2.93 -12.14 0.60
C ILE A 402 3.60 -11.79 1.94
N GLY A 403 3.88 -10.50 2.16
CA GLY A 403 4.55 -10.01 3.37
C GLY A 403 6.04 -10.32 3.45
N LYS A 404 6.65 -10.85 2.37
CA LYS A 404 8.09 -11.15 2.29
C LYS A 404 8.81 -10.23 1.31
N LYS A 405 10.12 -10.06 1.51
CA LYS A 405 10.98 -9.31 0.59
C LYS A 405 11.21 -10.13 -0.67
N LEU A 406 10.58 -9.72 -1.77
CA LEU A 406 10.82 -10.27 -3.09
C LEU A 406 11.66 -9.29 -3.91
N THR A 407 12.81 -9.74 -4.40
CA THR A 407 13.71 -8.89 -5.20
C THR A 407 14.09 -9.54 -6.51
N LEU A 408 14.13 -8.73 -7.57
CA LEU A 408 14.83 -9.05 -8.81
C LEU A 408 16.18 -8.32 -8.79
N SER A 409 17.25 -9.08 -8.90
CA SER A 409 18.62 -8.58 -8.96
C SER A 409 19.41 -9.32 -10.03
N TYR A 410 20.69 -9.00 -10.16
CA TYR A 410 21.58 -9.69 -11.07
C TYR A 410 22.78 -10.24 -10.29
N ILE A 411 23.44 -11.26 -10.83
CA ILE A 411 24.74 -11.77 -10.36
C ILE A 411 25.74 -11.95 -11.50
N PRO A 412 27.07 -11.90 -11.26
CA PRO A 412 28.05 -12.17 -12.30
C PRO A 412 27.87 -13.59 -12.82
N ALA A 413 27.87 -13.78 -14.14
CA ALA A 413 27.59 -15.09 -14.74
C ALA A 413 28.71 -16.12 -14.53
N SER A 414 29.94 -15.65 -14.27
CA SER A 414 31.13 -16.48 -14.04
C SER A 414 32.08 -15.87 -13.00
N ALA A 415 33.07 -16.65 -12.56
CA ALA A 415 34.16 -16.16 -11.72
C ALA A 415 35.02 -15.09 -12.41
N SER A 416 35.13 -15.12 -13.74
CA SER A 416 35.84 -14.08 -14.50
C SER A 416 35.04 -12.78 -14.55
N ASP A 417 33.72 -12.85 -14.65
CA ASP A 417 32.82 -11.69 -14.55
C ASP A 417 32.98 -11.03 -13.17
N MET A 418 32.96 -11.84 -12.11
CA MET A 418 33.21 -11.34 -10.75
C MET A 418 34.61 -10.72 -10.63
N ALA A 419 35.64 -11.39 -11.14
CA ALA A 419 37.01 -10.89 -11.07
C ALA A 419 37.22 -9.57 -11.82
N VAL A 420 36.56 -9.38 -12.98
CA VAL A 420 36.64 -8.10 -13.71
C VAL A 420 35.87 -7.00 -12.98
N ILE A 421 34.70 -7.29 -12.43
CA ILE A 421 33.93 -6.33 -11.61
C ILE A 421 34.77 -5.88 -10.41
N SER A 422 35.35 -6.83 -9.65
CA SER A 422 36.20 -6.52 -8.50
C SER A 422 37.47 -5.76 -8.89
N HIS A 423 38.02 -6.01 -10.09
CA HIS A 423 39.21 -5.30 -10.57
C HIS A 423 38.94 -3.81 -10.82
N TYR A 424 37.78 -3.47 -11.39
CA TYR A 424 37.37 -2.08 -11.59
C TYR A 424 36.76 -1.45 -10.32
N GLY A 425 36.38 -2.26 -9.33
CA GLY A 425 35.91 -1.85 -8.01
C GLY A 425 34.44 -2.16 -7.79
N ASN A 426 33.57 -1.88 -8.77
CA ASN A 426 32.15 -2.25 -8.75
C ASN A 426 31.58 -2.36 -10.17
N LEU A 427 30.33 -2.83 -10.27
CA LEU A 427 29.64 -3.05 -11.55
C LEU A 427 29.51 -1.75 -12.38
N TYR A 428 29.18 -0.63 -11.74
CA TYR A 428 28.82 0.64 -12.39
C TYR A 428 30.02 1.43 -12.92
N VAL A 429 31.25 1.05 -12.53
CA VAL A 429 32.50 1.60 -13.10
C VAL A 429 33.22 0.59 -13.99
N THR A 430 32.67 -0.62 -14.14
CA THR A 430 33.21 -1.65 -15.04
C THR A 430 32.70 -1.41 -16.46
N PRO A 431 33.55 -1.47 -17.51
CA PRO A 431 33.08 -1.41 -18.88
C PRO A 431 32.02 -2.49 -19.17
N THR A 432 30.82 -2.07 -19.52
CA THR A 432 29.62 -2.91 -19.51
C THR A 432 29.73 -4.11 -20.45
N TYR A 433 30.34 -3.93 -21.62
CA TYR A 433 30.53 -4.98 -22.63
C TYR A 433 31.47 -6.12 -22.15
N LEU A 434 32.24 -5.92 -21.08
CA LEU A 434 33.12 -6.96 -20.53
C LEU A 434 32.36 -7.94 -19.63
N VAL A 435 31.18 -7.57 -19.13
CA VAL A 435 30.49 -8.28 -18.06
C VAL A 435 29.21 -8.95 -18.58
N ILE A 436 29.07 -10.22 -18.24
CA ILE A 436 27.82 -10.97 -18.40
C ILE A 436 27.23 -11.21 -17.01
N LEU A 437 25.93 -10.99 -16.89
CA LEU A 437 25.16 -11.14 -15.66
C LEU A 437 24.14 -12.28 -15.80
N LYS A 438 23.53 -12.70 -14.69
CA LYS A 438 22.33 -13.55 -14.65
C LYS A 438 21.27 -12.87 -13.80
N PRO A 439 20.00 -12.80 -14.21
CA PRO A 439 18.94 -12.35 -13.33
C PRO A 439 18.71 -13.39 -12.22
N VAL A 440 18.38 -12.92 -11.02
CA VAL A 440 18.15 -13.74 -9.83
C VAL A 440 16.94 -13.22 -9.08
N ILE A 441 16.03 -14.12 -8.71
CA ILE A 441 14.96 -13.82 -7.77
C ILE A 441 15.40 -14.30 -6.39
N LYS A 442 15.26 -13.42 -5.40
CA LYS A 442 15.46 -13.74 -3.98
C LYS A 442 14.18 -13.52 -3.20
N LEU A 443 13.93 -14.41 -2.24
CA LEU A 443 12.86 -14.31 -1.25
C LEU A 443 13.50 -14.23 0.14
N ASP A 444 13.30 -13.11 0.83
CA ASP A 444 13.95 -12.78 2.11
C ASP A 444 15.48 -12.98 2.10
N GLY A 445 16.11 -12.64 0.97
CA GLY A 445 17.56 -12.75 0.75
C GLY A 445 18.04 -14.11 0.24
N VAL A 446 17.17 -15.13 0.24
CA VAL A 446 17.51 -16.47 -0.27
C VAL A 446 17.22 -16.53 -1.76
N THR A 447 18.21 -16.90 -2.57
CA THR A 447 18.02 -17.17 -4.00
C THR A 447 17.05 -18.33 -4.22
N VAL A 448 15.94 -18.06 -4.92
CA VAL A 448 14.92 -19.06 -5.26
C VAL A 448 14.97 -19.47 -6.74
N VAL A 449 15.47 -18.60 -7.62
CA VAL A 449 15.75 -18.95 -9.02
C VAL A 449 16.85 -18.07 -9.61
N GLU A 450 17.67 -18.68 -10.47
CA GLU A 450 18.64 -17.99 -11.33
C GLU A 450 18.25 -18.18 -12.80
N GLY A 451 18.42 -17.14 -13.61
CA GLY A 451 18.11 -17.16 -15.03
C GLY A 451 19.32 -17.40 -15.94
N LEU A 452 19.07 -17.32 -17.24
CA LEU A 452 20.09 -17.44 -18.27
C LEU A 452 21.03 -16.23 -18.28
N PRO A 453 22.31 -16.41 -18.69
CA PRO A 453 23.25 -15.30 -18.84
C PRO A 453 22.76 -14.25 -19.84
N VAL A 454 22.96 -12.98 -19.50
CA VAL A 454 22.57 -11.80 -20.28
C VAL A 454 23.69 -10.76 -20.23
N GLN A 455 23.91 -10.06 -21.34
CA GLN A 455 24.89 -8.96 -21.39
C GLN A 455 24.50 -7.88 -20.39
N SER A 456 25.46 -7.37 -19.60
CA SER A 456 25.20 -6.22 -18.71
C SER A 456 24.64 -5.02 -19.50
N GLY A 457 23.73 -4.25 -18.91
CA GLY A 457 23.07 -3.11 -19.56
C GLY A 457 22.06 -3.48 -20.66
N ARG A 458 21.83 -4.78 -20.93
CA ARG A 458 20.82 -5.22 -21.89
C ARG A 458 19.42 -5.09 -21.31
N GLN A 459 18.48 -4.62 -22.12
CA GLN A 459 17.06 -4.55 -21.77
C GLN A 459 16.40 -5.93 -21.91
N GLN A 460 15.55 -6.29 -20.95
CA GLN A 460 14.73 -7.50 -20.92
C GLN A 460 13.27 -7.12 -20.65
N SER A 461 12.31 -7.97 -21.03
CA SER A 461 10.91 -7.79 -20.66
C SER A 461 10.62 -8.55 -19.37
N LEU A 462 10.04 -7.87 -18.39
CA LEU A 462 9.53 -8.44 -17.15
C LEU A 462 8.01 -8.57 -17.27
N GLY A 463 7.48 -9.75 -16.96
CA GLY A 463 6.04 -9.99 -16.93
C GLY A 463 5.61 -10.54 -15.58
N PHE A 464 4.50 -10.04 -15.07
CA PHE A 464 3.79 -10.64 -13.94
C PHE A 464 2.47 -11.25 -14.40
N LEU A 465 2.14 -12.42 -13.87
CA LEU A 465 0.85 -13.07 -14.00
C LEU A 465 0.29 -13.33 -12.61
N PHE A 466 -0.85 -12.71 -12.33
CA PHE A 466 -1.67 -12.98 -11.15
C PHE A 466 -2.77 -13.94 -11.58
N ASP A 467 -2.63 -15.19 -11.17
CA ASP A 467 -3.57 -16.26 -11.48
C ASP A 467 -4.44 -16.50 -10.25
N SER A 468 -5.66 -15.97 -10.31
CA SER A 468 -6.70 -16.27 -9.34
C SER A 468 -7.69 -17.24 -9.99
N THR A 469 -8.45 -17.97 -9.19
CA THR A 469 -9.40 -18.98 -9.68
C THR A 469 -10.44 -18.43 -10.67
N PHE A 470 -10.60 -17.11 -10.77
CA PHE A 470 -11.64 -16.44 -11.56
C PHE A 470 -11.14 -15.28 -12.43
N ASP A 471 -9.89 -14.85 -12.30
CA ASP A 471 -9.33 -13.69 -13.01
C ASP A 471 -7.83 -13.86 -13.27
N LEU A 472 -7.37 -13.40 -14.44
CA LEU A 472 -5.98 -13.42 -14.89
C LEU A 472 -5.47 -11.99 -15.08
N GLY A 473 -4.72 -11.49 -14.10
CA GLY A 473 -4.06 -10.19 -14.17
C GLY A 473 -2.69 -10.29 -14.85
N ARG A 474 -2.37 -9.37 -15.76
CA ARG A 474 -1.05 -9.30 -16.39
C ARG A 474 -0.45 -7.90 -16.27
N VAL A 475 0.84 -7.85 -15.93
CA VAL A 475 1.66 -6.63 -15.93
C VAL A 475 2.87 -6.88 -16.79
N ARG A 476 3.35 -5.85 -17.51
CA ARG A 476 4.54 -5.94 -18.36
C ARG A 476 5.39 -4.70 -18.20
N ASN A 477 6.67 -4.92 -17.93
CA ASN A 477 7.68 -3.91 -17.76
C ASN A 477 8.92 -4.20 -18.60
N LEU A 478 9.77 -3.19 -18.70
CA LEU A 478 11.11 -3.29 -19.26
C LEU A 478 12.11 -3.13 -18.12
N VAL A 479 13.03 -4.08 -18.01
CA VAL A 479 14.08 -4.10 -17.00
C VAL A 479 15.46 -4.07 -17.64
N VAL A 480 16.46 -3.53 -16.96
CA VAL A 480 17.85 -3.52 -17.45
C VAL A 480 18.71 -4.46 -16.63
N ALA A 481 19.51 -5.28 -17.31
CA ALA A 481 20.49 -6.14 -16.67
C ALA A 481 21.52 -5.32 -15.87
N GLY A 482 21.42 -5.37 -14.54
CA GLY A 482 22.23 -4.59 -13.59
C GLY A 482 21.43 -3.67 -12.67
N GLU A 483 20.14 -3.41 -12.97
CA GLU A 483 19.20 -2.72 -12.07
C GLU A 483 18.85 -3.60 -10.85
N TYR A 484 18.36 -2.98 -9.79
CA TYR A 484 17.99 -3.67 -8.55
C TYR A 484 16.56 -3.32 -8.16
N TYR A 485 15.68 -4.32 -8.04
CA TYR A 485 14.25 -4.12 -7.80
C TYR A 485 13.81 -4.80 -6.51
N ALA A 486 13.01 -4.09 -5.71
CA ALA A 486 12.09 -4.68 -4.75
C ALA A 486 10.69 -4.69 -5.34
N ILE A 487 10.04 -5.86 -5.32
CA ILE A 487 8.67 -6.06 -5.80
C ILE A 487 7.78 -6.17 -4.57
N GLY A 488 6.99 -5.13 -4.32
CA GLY A 488 6.13 -5.00 -3.16
C GLY A 488 4.71 -5.46 -3.44
N LEU A 489 4.38 -6.68 -2.99
CA LEU A 489 3.02 -7.22 -3.06
C LEU A 489 2.23 -6.86 -1.79
N ASN A 490 1.01 -6.34 -1.94
CA ASN A 490 0.11 -6.05 -0.81
C ASN A 490 -1.27 -6.70 -0.98
N ALA A 491 -1.74 -7.35 0.08
CA ALA A 491 -3.02 -8.05 0.16
C ALA A 491 -4.08 -7.22 0.93
N GLN A 492 -4.27 -5.95 0.54
CA GLN A 492 -5.25 -4.97 1.03
C GLN A 492 -4.87 -4.24 2.33
N ALA A 493 -4.49 -4.97 3.37
CA ALA A 493 -4.36 -4.39 4.71
C ALA A 493 -2.96 -3.88 5.03
N ASN A 494 -2.90 -3.10 6.11
CA ASN A 494 -1.66 -2.64 6.72
C ASN A 494 -0.99 -3.79 7.46
N THR A 495 0.29 -3.98 7.20
CA THR A 495 1.16 -4.83 8.02
C THR A 495 1.35 -4.23 9.42
N GLU A 496 1.35 -5.10 10.43
CA GLU A 496 1.57 -4.73 11.82
C GLU A 496 2.91 -4.04 12.02
N ARG A 497 2.88 -3.06 12.91
CA ARG A 497 4.03 -2.24 13.24
C ARG A 497 5.23 -3.03 13.76
N GLU A 498 5.00 -4.07 14.55
CA GLU A 498 6.07 -4.91 15.11
C GLU A 498 6.96 -5.48 13.99
N HIS A 499 6.34 -6.00 12.92
CA HIS A 499 7.05 -6.54 11.76
C HIS A 499 7.85 -5.46 11.00
N ILE A 500 7.26 -4.27 10.82
CA ILE A 500 7.96 -3.14 10.20
C ILE A 500 9.18 -2.76 11.04
N GLN A 501 9.04 -2.69 12.37
CA GLN A 501 10.13 -2.39 13.29
C GLN A 501 11.21 -3.48 13.26
N GLU A 502 10.84 -4.76 13.19
CA GLU A 502 11.79 -5.87 13.04
C GLU A 502 12.66 -5.67 11.79
N ARG A 503 12.05 -5.35 10.65
CA ARG A 503 12.79 -5.08 9.40
C ARG A 503 13.65 -3.83 9.48
N ILE A 504 13.18 -2.77 10.13
CA ILE A 504 14.00 -1.58 10.40
C ILE A 504 15.21 -1.94 11.27
N ARG A 505 15.03 -2.73 12.34
CA ARG A 505 16.13 -3.20 13.19
C ARG A 505 17.10 -4.08 12.40
N LYS A 506 16.60 -4.96 11.52
CA LYS A 506 17.41 -5.76 10.59
C LYS A 506 18.25 -4.84 9.70
N PHE A 507 17.62 -3.90 9.01
CA PHE A 507 18.32 -2.92 8.17
C PHE A 507 19.39 -2.15 8.96
N GLN A 508 19.06 -1.63 10.14
CA GLN A 508 20.01 -0.93 11.02
C GLN A 508 21.21 -1.80 11.42
N SER A 509 20.98 -3.08 11.73
CA SER A 509 22.06 -4.02 12.06
C SER A 509 22.99 -4.30 10.88
N LEU A 510 22.44 -4.28 9.65
CA LEU A 510 23.18 -4.55 8.43
C LEU A 510 24.06 -3.37 8.04
N VAL A 511 23.69 -2.14 8.39
CA VAL A 511 24.46 -0.93 8.07
C VAL A 511 25.88 -1.01 8.65
N GLY A 512 26.14 -1.59 9.82
CA GLY A 512 27.47 -1.54 10.49
C GLY A 512 28.69 -2.27 9.88
N ASN A 513 28.57 -3.09 8.81
CA ASN A 513 29.63 -4.09 8.49
C ASN A 513 30.19 -4.21 7.04
N VAL A 514 29.64 -3.58 5.99
CA VAL A 514 29.97 -3.89 4.55
C VAL A 514 29.80 -2.68 3.60
N ARG A 515 30.62 -2.56 2.53
CA ARG A 515 30.55 -1.47 1.51
C ARG A 515 29.26 -1.58 0.70
N MET A 516 28.62 -0.47 0.35
CA MET A 516 27.32 -0.43 -0.31
C MET A 516 27.37 -0.93 -1.75
N TYR A 517 28.52 -0.77 -2.42
CA TYR A 517 28.74 -1.33 -3.76
C TYR A 517 29.36 -2.73 -3.75
N ASP A 518 29.44 -3.39 -2.58
CA ASP A 518 29.85 -4.78 -2.54
C ASP A 518 28.73 -5.68 -3.04
N TYR A 519 29.03 -6.41 -4.11
CA TYR A 519 28.07 -7.23 -4.83
C TYR A 519 27.56 -8.40 -3.98
N THR A 520 28.33 -8.85 -2.99
CA THR A 520 27.97 -10.01 -2.16
C THR A 520 26.79 -9.74 -1.24
N ASP A 521 26.64 -8.50 -0.75
CA ASP A 521 25.67 -8.14 0.31
C ASP A 521 24.69 -7.03 -0.12
N LEU A 522 24.60 -6.74 -1.42
CA LEU A 522 23.74 -5.68 -1.97
C LEU A 522 22.25 -5.91 -1.65
N ASP A 523 21.80 -7.17 -1.59
CA ASP A 523 20.40 -7.49 -1.25
C ASP A 523 20.02 -7.13 0.19
N ASP A 524 20.94 -7.41 1.10
CA ASP A 524 20.73 -7.18 2.52
C ASP A 524 20.59 -5.69 2.82
N ARG A 525 21.20 -4.83 2.01
CA ARG A 525 21.15 -3.37 2.19
C ARG A 525 20.18 -2.68 1.25
N LEU A 526 20.50 -2.65 -0.05
CA LEU A 526 19.71 -1.97 -1.05
C LEU A 526 18.36 -2.66 -1.21
N GLY A 527 18.35 -3.99 -1.30
CA GLY A 527 17.10 -4.77 -1.37
C GLY A 527 16.20 -4.52 -0.17
N GLU A 528 16.75 -4.49 1.06
CA GLU A 528 15.96 -4.22 2.28
C GLU A 528 15.43 -2.78 2.33
N LEU A 529 16.24 -1.78 1.94
CA LEU A 529 15.79 -0.38 1.89
C LEU A 529 14.68 -0.16 0.86
N LEU A 530 14.86 -0.68 -0.36
CA LEU A 530 13.84 -0.62 -1.41
C LEU A 530 12.57 -1.33 -0.95
N TYR A 531 12.68 -2.48 -0.29
CA TYR A 531 11.52 -3.20 0.25
C TYR A 531 10.81 -2.44 1.38
N LEU A 532 11.54 -1.85 2.34
CA LEU A 532 10.94 -0.97 3.35
C LEU A 532 10.19 0.20 2.72
N THR A 533 10.68 0.70 1.59
CA THR A 533 10.00 1.76 0.80
C THR A 533 8.68 1.23 0.23
N THR A 534 8.63 -0.01 -0.27
CA THR A 534 7.37 -0.65 -0.74
C THR A 534 6.34 -0.76 0.39
N ILE A 535 6.76 -1.18 1.59
CA ILE A 535 5.87 -1.28 2.76
C ILE A 535 5.32 0.10 3.08
N ALA A 536 6.19 1.10 3.18
CA ALA A 536 5.77 2.43 3.59
C ALA A 536 4.85 3.10 2.55
N TYR A 537 5.03 2.83 1.26
CA TYR A 537 4.06 3.21 0.23
C TYR A 537 2.68 2.61 0.50
N HIS A 538 2.60 1.27 0.60
CA HIS A 538 1.33 0.56 0.77
C HIS A 538 0.61 0.93 2.06
N GLN A 539 1.35 1.16 3.16
CA GLN A 539 0.81 1.62 4.43
C GLN A 539 0.08 2.96 4.30
N ASN A 540 0.71 3.93 3.64
CA ASN A 540 0.10 5.25 3.44
C ASN A 540 -1.14 5.17 2.53
N LEU A 541 -1.05 4.38 1.46
CA LEU A 541 -2.18 4.18 0.55
C LEU A 541 -3.37 3.52 1.26
N SER A 542 -3.14 2.40 1.97
CA SER A 542 -4.19 1.68 2.68
C SER A 542 -4.80 2.50 3.81
N MET A 543 -4.03 3.34 4.52
CA MET A 543 -4.59 4.30 5.49
C MET A 543 -5.49 5.35 4.85
N ALA A 544 -5.08 5.93 3.72
CA ALA A 544 -5.90 6.90 3.00
C ALA A 544 -7.21 6.25 2.52
N ILE A 545 -7.13 5.03 1.99
CA ILE A 545 -8.30 4.25 1.54
C ILE A 545 -9.27 3.97 2.69
N GLN A 546 -8.79 3.58 3.88
CA GLN A 546 -9.66 3.37 5.05
C GLN A 546 -10.45 4.63 5.44
N LYS A 547 -9.83 5.80 5.33
CA LYS A 547 -10.51 7.07 5.60
C LYS A 547 -11.47 7.45 4.47
N LEU A 548 -11.05 7.28 3.22
CA LEU A 548 -11.83 7.64 2.04
C LEU A 548 -13.08 6.75 1.87
N THR A 549 -12.97 5.44 2.08
CA THR A 549 -14.11 4.51 2.02
C THR A 549 -15.23 4.92 2.96
N SER A 550 -14.87 5.34 4.17
CA SER A 550 -15.78 5.87 5.18
C SER A 550 -16.46 7.17 4.73
N LEU A 551 -15.69 8.14 4.23
CA LEU A 551 -16.21 9.45 3.79
C LEU A 551 -17.10 9.35 2.53
N TYR A 552 -16.71 8.52 1.57
CA TYR A 552 -17.48 8.27 0.35
C TYR A 552 -18.59 7.23 0.55
N LYS A 553 -18.73 6.66 1.76
CA LYS A 553 -19.71 5.62 2.08
C LYS A 553 -19.69 4.46 1.06
N VAL A 554 -18.49 3.95 0.79
CA VAL A 554 -18.23 2.80 -0.09
C VAL A 554 -17.43 1.75 0.67
N LEU A 555 -17.52 0.50 0.24
CA LEU A 555 -16.57 -0.55 0.57
C LEU A 555 -15.59 -0.68 -0.60
N ASP A 556 -14.31 -0.87 -0.30
CA ASP A 556 -13.27 -1.13 -1.30
C ASP A 556 -12.54 -2.42 -0.96
N VAL A 557 -12.63 -3.40 -1.87
CA VAL A 557 -11.91 -4.67 -1.78
C VAL A 557 -10.85 -4.67 -2.87
N ARG A 558 -9.58 -4.66 -2.47
CA ARG A 558 -8.47 -4.59 -3.43
C ARG A 558 -8.01 -5.98 -3.85
N LYS A 559 -7.76 -6.19 -5.15
CA LYS A 559 -6.94 -7.34 -5.56
C LYS A 559 -5.49 -7.09 -5.13
N VAL A 560 -4.68 -8.14 -5.09
CA VAL A 560 -3.26 -8.05 -4.66
C VAL A 560 -2.52 -7.00 -5.49
N SER A 561 -2.17 -5.88 -4.87
CA SER A 561 -1.51 -4.78 -5.56
C SER A 561 -0.02 -4.99 -5.64
N GLU A 562 0.62 -4.36 -6.62
CA GLU A 562 2.05 -4.49 -6.90
C GLU A 562 2.67 -3.14 -7.21
N ILE A 563 3.75 -2.83 -6.47
CA ILE A 563 4.61 -1.68 -6.70
C ILE A 563 6.06 -2.15 -6.82
N MET A 564 6.79 -1.62 -7.80
CA MET A 564 8.23 -1.77 -7.86
C MET A 564 8.92 -0.53 -7.29
N ILE A 565 9.83 -0.73 -6.34
CA ILE A 565 10.81 0.30 -5.96
C ILE A 565 12.17 -0.19 -6.42
N PHE A 566 12.84 0.57 -7.28
CA PHE A 566 14.07 0.11 -7.90
C PHE A 566 15.08 1.20 -8.18
N MET A 567 16.35 0.83 -8.17
CA MET A 567 17.42 1.69 -8.66
C MET A 567 17.50 1.60 -10.18
N SER A 568 17.30 2.72 -10.85
CA SER A 568 17.32 2.84 -12.30
C SER A 568 18.72 3.17 -12.83
N LEU A 569 19.06 2.63 -14.00
CA LEU A 569 20.33 2.85 -14.69
C LEU A 569 20.15 3.62 -16.00
N ASN A 570 21.11 4.51 -16.28
CA ASN A 570 21.37 5.02 -17.62
C ASN A 570 22.31 4.04 -18.34
N VAL A 571 22.01 3.75 -19.60
CA VAL A 571 22.80 2.81 -20.42
C VAL A 571 23.35 3.57 -21.62
N GLU A 572 24.66 3.86 -21.59
CA GLU A 572 25.35 4.40 -22.75
C GLU A 572 25.79 3.27 -23.67
N THR A 573 25.71 3.55 -24.96
CA THR A 573 25.83 2.54 -26.00
C THR A 573 26.64 3.09 -27.16
N ILE A 574 27.44 2.22 -27.78
CA ILE A 574 28.17 2.53 -29.01
C ILE A 574 27.78 1.47 -30.05
N PHE A 575 27.20 1.91 -31.17
CA PHE A 575 26.66 1.03 -32.21
C PHE A 575 25.78 -0.11 -31.64
N GLY A 576 24.90 0.25 -30.69
CA GLY A 576 23.95 -0.66 -30.05
C GLY A 576 24.51 -1.54 -28.94
N VAL A 577 25.83 -1.54 -28.70
CA VAL A 577 26.47 -2.32 -27.62
C VAL A 577 26.55 -1.46 -26.35
N PRO A 578 26.04 -1.93 -25.19
CA PRO A 578 26.21 -1.25 -23.91
C PRO A 578 27.68 -1.13 -23.52
N VAL A 579 28.14 0.09 -23.25
CA VAL A 579 29.55 0.36 -22.87
C VAL A 579 29.70 0.89 -21.46
N ILE A 580 28.72 1.65 -20.97
CA ILE A 580 28.68 2.21 -19.61
C ILE A 580 27.26 2.04 -19.08
N ILE A 581 27.16 1.63 -17.82
CA ILE A 581 25.93 1.70 -17.04
C ILE A 581 26.18 2.54 -15.79
N SER A 582 25.31 3.50 -15.51
CA SER A 582 25.46 4.40 -14.36
C SER A 582 24.12 4.55 -13.61
N PRO A 583 24.11 4.48 -12.27
CA PRO A 583 22.93 4.79 -11.49
C PRO A 583 22.42 6.20 -11.75
N VAL A 584 21.10 6.34 -11.92
CA VAL A 584 20.43 7.63 -12.14
C VAL A 584 19.60 8.03 -10.93
N GLY A 585 19.08 7.04 -10.19
CA GLY A 585 18.19 7.33 -9.08
C GLY A 585 17.31 6.15 -8.69
N VAL A 586 16.33 6.44 -7.83
CA VAL A 586 15.29 5.49 -7.43
C VAL A 586 13.98 5.84 -8.10
N VAL A 587 13.27 4.80 -8.53
CA VAL A 587 11.95 4.86 -9.13
C VAL A 587 10.97 4.12 -8.23
N ALA A 588 9.77 4.68 -8.09
CA ALA A 588 8.61 4.01 -7.51
C ALA A 588 7.53 3.91 -8.60
N ASP A 589 7.13 2.70 -8.96
CA ASP A 589 6.23 2.46 -10.09
C ASP A 589 5.10 1.53 -9.65
N MET A 590 3.89 2.07 -9.49
CA MET A 590 2.68 1.28 -9.21
C MET A 590 2.11 0.78 -10.54
N ASP A 591 2.32 -0.50 -10.84
CA ASP A 591 1.84 -1.08 -12.09
C ASP A 591 0.46 -1.75 -11.97
N ARG A 592 0.06 -2.10 -10.74
CA ARG A 592 -1.22 -2.78 -10.49
C ARG A 592 -1.86 -2.37 -9.18
N ASP A 593 -2.97 -1.64 -9.28
CA ASP A 593 -3.87 -1.34 -8.18
C ASP A 593 -5.32 -1.48 -8.63
N ILE A 594 -5.97 -2.59 -8.25
CA ILE A 594 -7.32 -2.93 -8.72
C ILE A 594 -8.28 -2.93 -7.54
N HIS A 595 -9.32 -2.11 -7.66
CA HIS A 595 -10.32 -1.83 -6.63
C HIS A 595 -11.69 -2.37 -7.06
N LEU A 596 -12.31 -3.20 -6.23
CA LEU A 596 -13.74 -3.45 -6.31
C LEU A 596 -14.45 -2.51 -5.33
N VAL A 597 -15.08 -1.47 -5.86
CA VAL A 597 -15.77 -0.46 -5.06
C VAL A 597 -17.28 -0.73 -5.06
N ILE A 598 -17.84 -1.01 -3.88
CA ILE A 598 -19.27 -1.26 -3.67
C ILE A 598 -19.87 -0.15 -2.82
N PRO A 599 -20.81 0.66 -3.33
CA PRO A 599 -21.49 1.64 -2.52
C PRO A 599 -22.39 0.96 -1.49
N VAL A 600 -22.24 1.34 -0.22
CA VAL A 600 -22.92 0.67 0.92
C VAL A 600 -24.45 0.65 0.74
N ASP A 601 -25.03 1.73 0.22
CA ASP A 601 -26.47 1.92 0.01
C ASP A 601 -26.92 1.73 -1.46
N GLY A 602 -25.98 1.46 -2.37
CA GLY A 602 -26.25 1.34 -3.81
C GLY A 602 -26.07 2.63 -4.63
N ASP A 603 -25.63 3.74 -4.03
CA ASP A 603 -25.35 4.98 -4.77
C ASP A 603 -24.02 4.91 -5.55
N VAL A 604 -24.11 4.50 -6.81
CA VAL A 604 -22.97 4.35 -7.72
C VAL A 604 -22.31 5.67 -8.12
N THR A 605 -22.94 6.82 -7.86
CA THR A 605 -22.38 8.13 -8.25
C THR A 605 -21.11 8.48 -7.48
N ARG A 606 -20.90 7.87 -6.32
CA ARG A 606 -19.73 8.07 -5.44
C ARG A 606 -18.48 7.31 -5.89
N ILE A 607 -18.63 6.29 -6.75
CA ILE A 607 -17.53 5.41 -7.17
C ILE A 607 -16.47 6.18 -7.94
N LYS A 608 -16.86 6.94 -8.99
CA LYS A 608 -15.90 7.63 -9.85
C LYS A 608 -15.09 8.68 -9.07
N PRO A 609 -15.71 9.59 -8.29
CA PRO A 609 -14.96 10.53 -7.47
C PRO A 609 -14.05 9.86 -6.44
N TYR A 610 -14.48 8.76 -5.82
CA TYR A 610 -13.64 7.96 -4.93
C TYR A 610 -12.38 7.44 -5.66
N MET A 611 -12.56 6.81 -6.83
CA MET A 611 -11.46 6.30 -7.65
C MET A 611 -10.49 7.41 -8.09
N GLN A 612 -11.01 8.59 -8.43
CA GLN A 612 -10.18 9.76 -8.75
C GLN A 612 -9.32 10.18 -7.56
N THR A 613 -9.87 10.25 -6.35
CA THR A 613 -9.10 10.61 -5.15
C THR A 613 -8.01 9.58 -4.85
N VAL A 614 -8.36 8.28 -4.88
CA VAL A 614 -7.40 7.19 -4.63
C VAL A 614 -6.28 7.18 -5.67
N GLY A 615 -6.62 7.27 -6.96
CA GLY A 615 -5.62 7.31 -8.04
C GLY A 615 -4.66 8.50 -7.92
N ASN A 616 -5.17 9.70 -7.63
CA ASN A 616 -4.30 10.87 -7.41
C ASN A 616 -3.43 10.67 -6.16
N TYR A 617 -3.96 10.05 -5.10
CA TYR A 617 -3.21 9.79 -3.87
C TYR A 617 -2.06 8.81 -4.12
N SER A 618 -2.34 7.72 -4.83
CA SER A 618 -1.34 6.73 -5.24
C SER A 618 -0.23 7.38 -6.08
N ALA A 619 -0.59 8.17 -7.10
CA ALA A 619 0.37 8.87 -7.95
C ALA A 619 1.14 9.99 -7.23
N TYR A 620 0.54 10.63 -6.21
CA TYR A 620 1.24 11.54 -5.31
C TYR A 620 2.32 10.79 -4.50
N LEU A 621 1.98 9.62 -3.95
CA LEU A 621 2.91 8.85 -3.13
C LEU A 621 4.17 8.44 -3.89
N GLU A 622 4.12 8.25 -5.22
CA GLU A 622 5.26 7.80 -6.00
C GLU A 622 6.46 8.78 -6.02
N HIS A 623 6.24 10.08 -5.86
CA HIS A 623 7.35 11.01 -5.60
C HIS A 623 7.56 11.22 -4.09
N ALA A 624 6.48 11.38 -3.33
CA ALA A 624 6.56 11.73 -1.91
C ALA A 624 7.32 10.67 -1.09
N ILE A 625 7.13 9.39 -1.41
CA ILE A 625 7.83 8.27 -0.76
C ILE A 625 9.34 8.34 -1.02
N VAL A 626 9.72 8.63 -2.28
CA VAL A 626 11.11 8.69 -2.71
C VAL A 626 11.80 9.86 -2.05
N GLU A 627 11.17 11.04 -2.06
CA GLU A 627 11.67 12.24 -1.38
C GLU A 627 11.85 12.01 0.11
N LYS A 628 10.92 11.31 0.74
CA LYS A 628 10.92 11.10 2.19
C LYS A 628 11.96 10.07 2.62
N VAL A 629 12.08 8.94 1.93
CA VAL A 629 13.02 7.87 2.28
C VAL A 629 14.43 8.21 1.82
N PHE A 630 14.58 8.67 0.58
CA PHE A 630 15.89 8.92 -0.04
C PHE A 630 16.34 10.37 0.06
N GLN A 631 15.55 11.30 0.61
CA GLN A 631 15.98 12.69 0.83
C GLN A 631 16.51 13.37 -0.45
N THR A 632 15.96 12.98 -1.61
CA THR A 632 16.28 13.53 -2.93
C THR A 632 14.99 13.98 -3.58
N GLU A 633 15.02 15.10 -4.29
CA GLU A 633 13.84 15.54 -5.02
C GLU A 633 13.41 14.47 -6.04
N ALA A 634 12.10 14.28 -6.16
CA ALA A 634 11.50 13.34 -7.11
C ALA A 634 10.35 14.00 -7.88
N ILE A 635 9.93 13.34 -8.96
CA ILE A 635 8.82 13.74 -9.81
C ILE A 635 7.83 12.59 -9.91
N SER A 636 6.54 12.87 -9.97
CA SER A 636 5.48 11.94 -10.40
C SER A 636 4.52 12.66 -11.33
N ALA A 637 3.55 11.96 -11.93
CA ALA A 637 2.61 12.59 -12.85
C ALA A 637 1.85 13.77 -12.22
N VAL A 638 1.38 13.59 -10.97
CA VAL A 638 0.69 14.64 -10.20
C VAL A 638 1.59 15.85 -9.98
N LYS A 639 2.82 15.64 -9.48
CA LYS A 639 3.75 16.75 -9.24
C LYS A 639 4.17 17.44 -10.53
N ALA A 640 4.34 16.71 -11.64
CA ALA A 640 4.67 17.28 -12.93
C ALA A 640 3.54 18.15 -13.50
N ILE A 641 2.28 17.75 -13.34
CA ILE A 641 1.12 18.56 -13.76
C ILE A 641 1.03 19.84 -12.92
N GLN A 642 1.21 19.73 -11.60
CA GLN A 642 1.24 20.87 -10.70
C GLN A 642 2.36 21.87 -11.05
N LEU A 643 3.56 21.36 -11.33
CA LEU A 643 4.69 22.18 -11.76
C LEU A 643 4.44 22.84 -13.12
N ALA A 644 3.77 22.17 -14.06
CA ALA A 644 3.39 22.77 -15.34
C ALA A 644 2.49 23.99 -15.14
N ASN A 645 1.47 23.88 -14.27
CA ASN A 645 0.59 25.00 -13.94
C ASN A 645 1.35 26.15 -13.25
N ASP A 646 2.22 25.85 -12.27
CA ASP A 646 3.04 26.89 -11.60
C ASP A 646 4.01 27.59 -12.57
N GLN A 647 4.46 26.91 -13.63
CA GLN A 647 5.26 27.47 -14.71
C GLN A 647 4.43 28.21 -15.78
N GLY A 648 3.11 28.32 -15.59
CA GLY A 648 2.19 28.97 -16.53
C GLY A 648 2.01 28.20 -17.85
N ILE A 649 2.26 26.89 -17.84
CA ILE A 649 2.06 26.01 -18.99
C ILE A 649 0.62 25.50 -18.97
N SER A 650 -0.14 25.77 -20.03
CA SER A 650 -1.55 25.35 -20.11
C SER A 650 -1.69 23.83 -20.17
N LEU A 651 -2.73 23.32 -19.50
CA LEU A 651 -3.15 21.92 -19.60
C LEU A 651 -4.20 21.76 -20.70
N HIS A 652 -4.15 20.64 -21.40
CA HIS A 652 -5.09 20.25 -22.44
C HIS A 652 -5.79 18.95 -22.08
N THR A 653 -7.11 18.93 -22.26
CA THR A 653 -7.91 17.69 -22.21
C THR A 653 -8.08 17.14 -23.61
N ILE A 654 -7.36 16.07 -23.93
CA ILE A 654 -7.44 15.39 -25.22
C ILE A 654 -8.50 14.28 -25.14
N THR A 655 -9.49 14.39 -26.00
CA THR A 655 -10.63 13.50 -26.13
C THR A 655 -10.70 12.95 -27.56
N LYS A 656 -11.60 12.00 -27.80
CA LYS A 656 -11.86 11.47 -29.15
C LYS A 656 -12.25 12.55 -30.16
N ASN A 657 -12.82 13.66 -29.70
CA ASN A 657 -13.32 14.73 -30.55
C ASN A 657 -12.22 15.71 -31.01
N ASN A 658 -11.14 15.87 -30.24
CA ASN A 658 -10.09 16.86 -30.53
C ASN A 658 -8.68 16.27 -30.74
N VAL A 659 -8.49 14.95 -30.56
CA VAL A 659 -7.18 14.30 -30.69
C VAL A 659 -6.50 14.52 -32.05
N ALA A 660 -7.27 14.68 -33.14
CA ALA A 660 -6.70 14.94 -34.46
C ALA A 660 -6.21 16.39 -34.65
N THR A 661 -6.74 17.33 -33.86
CA THR A 661 -6.50 18.77 -34.02
C THR A 661 -5.59 19.34 -32.93
N GLU A 662 -5.71 18.89 -31.68
CA GLU A 662 -4.95 19.44 -30.54
C GLU A 662 -3.65 18.67 -30.25
N LEU A 663 -3.69 17.34 -30.20
CA LEU A 663 -2.52 16.51 -29.87
C LEU A 663 -1.28 16.77 -30.77
N PRO A 664 -1.42 17.04 -32.09
CA PRO A 664 -0.28 17.38 -32.92
C PRO A 664 0.43 18.66 -32.49
N LEU A 665 -0.29 19.63 -31.91
CA LEU A 665 0.21 20.95 -31.52
C LEU A 665 1.07 20.92 -30.25
N LEU A 666 0.87 19.91 -29.38
CA LEU A 666 1.61 19.79 -28.12
C LEU A 666 3.12 19.61 -28.37
N GLN A 667 3.97 20.31 -27.63
CA GLN A 667 5.44 20.23 -27.73
C GLN A 667 5.99 19.15 -26.78
N ILE A 668 5.52 17.92 -26.98
CA ILE A 668 5.87 16.73 -26.20
C ILE A 668 6.42 15.62 -27.11
N SER A 669 6.99 14.58 -26.50
CA SER A 669 7.62 13.48 -27.24
C SER A 669 6.65 12.77 -28.20
N PHE A 670 7.15 12.30 -29.34
CA PHE A 670 6.36 11.51 -30.30
C PHE A 670 5.74 10.27 -29.66
N GLN A 671 6.46 9.65 -28.74
CA GLN A 671 6.03 8.43 -28.07
C GLN A 671 4.86 8.71 -27.13
N THR A 672 4.96 9.75 -26.30
CA THR A 672 3.86 10.21 -25.44
C THR A 672 2.63 10.57 -26.27
N LYS A 673 2.79 11.22 -27.43
CA LYS A 673 1.67 11.47 -28.35
C LYS A 673 1.04 10.16 -28.84
N ASN A 674 1.82 9.13 -29.12
CA ASN A 674 1.28 7.84 -29.55
C ASN A 674 0.51 7.14 -28.43
N ASP A 675 1.02 7.15 -27.19
CA ASP A 675 0.32 6.55 -26.06
C ASP A 675 -1.02 7.26 -25.81
N ILE A 676 -1.03 8.60 -25.80
CA ILE A 676 -2.27 9.39 -25.68
C ILE A 676 -3.23 9.07 -26.83
N ARG A 677 -2.76 9.01 -28.07
CA ARG A 677 -3.61 8.68 -29.22
C ARG A 677 -4.22 7.28 -29.09
N ASN A 678 -3.42 6.30 -28.68
CA ASN A 678 -3.88 4.93 -28.50
C ASN A 678 -4.92 4.84 -27.38
N ALA A 679 -4.68 5.52 -26.26
CA ALA A 679 -5.62 5.58 -25.14
C ALA A 679 -6.94 6.25 -25.53
N VAL A 680 -6.88 7.40 -26.21
CA VAL A 680 -8.07 8.10 -26.69
C VAL A 680 -8.87 7.26 -27.70
N ASN A 681 -8.18 6.54 -28.59
CA ASN A 681 -8.83 5.61 -29.50
C ASN A 681 -9.51 4.43 -28.78
N ALA A 682 -8.99 4.02 -27.63
CA ALA A 682 -9.59 3.03 -26.73
C ALA A 682 -10.69 3.60 -25.81
N GLY A 683 -11.08 4.87 -25.97
CA GLY A 683 -12.17 5.50 -25.21
C GLY A 683 -11.73 6.16 -23.90
N ARG A 684 -10.43 6.39 -23.71
CA ARG A 684 -9.90 7.22 -22.60
C ARG A 684 -9.91 8.70 -22.95
N GLU A 685 -9.75 9.52 -21.94
CA GLU A 685 -9.47 10.96 -22.07
C GLU A 685 -8.12 11.26 -21.41
N ALA A 686 -7.38 12.25 -21.93
CA ALA A 686 -6.04 12.56 -21.45
C ALA A 686 -5.95 14.00 -20.95
N LEU A 687 -5.42 14.21 -19.73
CA LEU A 687 -5.00 15.53 -19.24
C LEU A 687 -3.48 15.65 -19.36
N VAL A 688 -2.99 16.61 -20.14
CA VAL A 688 -1.56 16.73 -20.47
C VAL A 688 -1.13 18.19 -20.62
N PRO A 689 0.06 18.60 -20.14
CA PRO A 689 0.63 19.92 -20.42
C PRO A 689 0.91 20.18 -21.91
N GLU A 690 0.82 21.45 -22.34
CA GLU A 690 1.11 21.88 -23.72
C GLU A 690 2.54 21.51 -24.17
N ARG A 691 3.51 21.51 -23.25
CA ARG A 691 4.93 21.29 -23.53
C ARG A 691 5.64 20.65 -22.33
N ASN A 692 6.83 20.10 -22.59
CA ASN A 692 7.71 19.58 -21.54
C ASN A 692 8.02 20.64 -20.47
N ILE A 693 8.04 20.21 -19.21
CA ILE A 693 8.62 20.95 -18.10
C ILE A 693 10.08 20.52 -17.90
N THR A 694 10.82 21.29 -17.12
CA THR A 694 12.17 20.93 -16.67
C THR A 694 12.21 21.00 -15.15
N LEU A 695 12.69 19.92 -14.52
CA LEU A 695 12.98 19.86 -13.09
C LEU A 695 14.35 19.21 -12.93
N HIS A 696 15.35 20.03 -12.60
CA HIS A 696 16.75 19.60 -12.57
C HIS A 696 17.18 18.92 -13.88
N ASP A 697 17.63 17.66 -13.80
CA ASP A 697 18.10 16.88 -14.96
C ASP A 697 16.93 16.22 -15.72
N TRP A 698 15.71 16.27 -15.18
CA TRP A 698 14.53 15.67 -15.79
C TRP A 698 13.82 16.65 -16.72
N ILE A 699 13.58 16.21 -17.97
CA ILE A 699 12.82 16.95 -18.98
C ILE A 699 11.70 16.05 -19.48
N GLY A 700 10.45 16.50 -19.31
CA GLY A 700 9.30 15.66 -19.62
C GLY A 700 7.95 16.26 -19.29
N VAL A 701 6.91 15.44 -19.37
CA VAL A 701 5.54 15.77 -18.92
C VAL A 701 4.99 14.67 -18.03
N GLY A 702 4.20 15.04 -17.03
CA GLY A 702 3.23 14.15 -16.40
C GLY A 702 1.89 14.28 -17.11
N TYR A 703 1.16 13.18 -17.26
CA TYR A 703 -0.17 13.18 -17.88
C TYR A 703 -1.07 12.11 -17.26
N ILE A 704 -2.37 12.36 -17.25
CA ILE A 704 -3.38 11.43 -16.72
C ILE A 704 -4.17 10.89 -17.90
N LEU A 705 -4.33 9.57 -17.98
CA LEU A 705 -5.25 8.90 -18.88
C LEU A 705 -6.38 8.31 -18.06
N TYR A 706 -7.59 8.84 -18.19
CA TYR A 706 -8.72 8.41 -17.38
C TYR A 706 -9.81 7.74 -18.21
N ASP A 707 -10.43 6.71 -17.62
CA ASP A 707 -11.69 6.14 -18.08
C ASP A 707 -12.84 7.01 -17.56
N PRO A 708 -13.54 7.75 -18.43
CA PRO A 708 -14.59 8.67 -17.99
C PRO A 708 -15.81 7.97 -17.38
N GLN A 709 -15.99 6.65 -17.61
CA GLN A 709 -17.10 5.86 -17.10
C GLN A 709 -16.80 5.21 -15.76
N LYS A 710 -15.62 4.60 -15.61
CA LYS A 710 -15.27 3.79 -14.42
C LYS A 710 -14.49 4.54 -13.36
N GLY A 711 -13.80 5.61 -13.73
CA GLY A 711 -12.84 6.28 -12.85
C GLY A 711 -11.46 5.61 -12.79
N SER A 712 -11.25 4.50 -13.50
CA SER A 712 -9.90 3.92 -13.72
C SER A 712 -8.98 4.95 -14.37
N ALA A 713 -7.70 4.96 -13.99
CA ALA A 713 -6.74 5.94 -14.50
C ALA A 713 -5.31 5.41 -14.56
N GLY A 714 -4.53 5.94 -15.50
CA GLY A 714 -3.07 5.83 -15.52
C GLY A 714 -2.45 7.20 -15.34
N TYR A 715 -1.54 7.32 -14.37
CA TYR A 715 -0.84 8.55 -14.02
C TYR A 715 0.59 8.44 -14.52
N MET A 716 0.85 8.92 -15.72
CA MET A 716 2.08 8.60 -16.45
C MET A 716 3.07 9.75 -16.43
N ILE A 717 4.37 9.44 -16.49
CA ILE A 717 5.42 10.40 -16.83
C ILE A 717 6.04 10.04 -18.19
N SER A 718 6.43 11.05 -18.96
CA SER A 718 7.09 10.86 -20.26
C SER A 718 8.38 10.04 -20.11
N ASN A 719 8.71 9.29 -21.16
CA ASN A 719 9.69 8.18 -21.18
C ASN A 719 9.14 6.81 -20.72
N GLY A 720 7.82 6.72 -20.53
CA GLY A 720 7.11 5.44 -20.44
C GLY A 720 7.10 4.80 -19.05
N TYR A 721 7.37 5.58 -18.01
CA TYR A 721 7.15 5.13 -16.63
C TYR A 721 5.75 5.55 -16.16
N GLY A 722 5.05 4.63 -15.49
CA GLY A 722 3.77 4.88 -14.81
C GLY A 722 3.93 5.50 -13.43
N GLY A 723 5.17 5.85 -13.05
CA GLY A 723 5.55 6.12 -11.67
C GLY A 723 6.31 7.41 -11.40
N GLY A 724 6.93 7.45 -10.22
CA GLY A 724 7.76 8.53 -9.73
C GLY A 724 9.25 8.22 -9.75
N MET A 725 10.10 9.24 -9.94
CA MET A 725 11.55 9.07 -10.08
C MET A 725 12.30 10.22 -9.39
N SER A 726 13.39 9.91 -8.70
CA SER A 726 14.31 10.95 -8.22
C SER A 726 14.96 11.70 -9.39
N VAL A 727 15.00 13.03 -9.32
CA VAL A 727 15.42 13.89 -10.45
C VAL A 727 16.84 14.46 -10.33
N ILE A 728 17.57 14.10 -9.25
CA ILE A 728 18.95 14.53 -9.01
C ILE A 728 19.83 13.29 -8.82
N VAL A 729 20.64 12.97 -9.84
CA VAL A 729 21.54 11.81 -9.81
C VAL A 729 22.53 11.92 -8.64
N GLN A 730 23.14 13.10 -8.48
CA GLN A 730 24.07 13.36 -7.38
C GLN A 730 23.40 13.25 -6.01
N GLY A 731 22.13 13.65 -5.88
CA GLY A 731 21.38 13.55 -4.63
C GLY A 731 21.26 12.11 -4.17
N PHE A 732 20.90 11.20 -5.08
CA PHE A 732 20.88 9.76 -4.83
C PHE A 732 22.28 9.21 -4.53
N LEU A 733 23.30 9.52 -5.34
CA LEU A 733 24.67 9.06 -5.08
C LEU A 733 25.18 9.54 -3.72
N ASP A 734 24.86 10.77 -3.31
CA ASP A 734 25.22 11.28 -1.99
C ASP A 734 24.50 10.54 -0.85
N VAL A 735 23.28 10.01 -1.07
CA VAL A 735 22.60 9.15 -0.08
C VAL A 735 23.36 7.84 0.07
N MET A 736 23.73 7.27 -1.07
CA MET A 736 24.45 6.02 -1.14
C MET A 736 25.83 6.17 -0.48
N ASP A 737 26.56 7.23 -0.83
CA ASP A 737 27.84 7.60 -0.22
C ASP A 737 27.70 7.96 1.26
N ALA A 738 26.62 8.65 1.68
CA ALA A 738 26.39 8.95 3.09
C ALA A 738 26.19 7.67 3.91
N ILE A 739 25.46 6.68 3.38
CA ILE A 739 25.38 5.36 4.01
C ILE A 739 26.76 4.70 4.02
N GLU A 740 27.56 4.74 2.95
CA GLU A 740 28.93 4.18 2.99
C GLU A 740 29.84 4.89 4.02
N MET A 741 29.76 6.22 4.14
CA MET A 741 30.55 7.01 5.07
C MET A 741 30.15 6.77 6.53
N LEU A 742 28.86 6.55 6.81
CA LEU A 742 28.35 6.15 8.13
C LEU A 742 28.91 4.80 8.60
N VAL A 743 29.37 3.97 7.66
CA VAL A 743 29.77 2.58 7.92
C VAL A 743 31.28 2.40 7.99
N PHE A 744 32.04 3.13 7.17
CA PHE A 744 33.49 2.90 7.04
C PHE A 744 34.39 3.99 7.59
N GLY A 745 33.87 5.15 7.98
CA GLY A 745 34.67 6.25 8.53
C GLY A 745 35.98 6.44 7.75
N SER A 746 35.89 6.70 6.44
CA SER A 746 37.09 6.86 5.62
C SER A 746 37.32 8.32 5.23
N ASN A 747 38.60 8.66 5.08
CA ASN A 747 39.21 9.99 4.97
C ASN A 747 38.81 10.84 3.74
N ALA A 748 37.54 10.87 3.35
CA ALA A 748 37.07 11.86 2.39
C ALA A 748 36.91 13.21 3.10
N GLU A 749 37.38 14.29 2.48
CA GLU A 749 37.21 15.65 2.97
C GLU A 749 35.72 15.94 3.18
N ALA A 750 35.30 15.93 4.45
CA ALA A 750 33.91 15.90 4.84
C ALA A 750 33.20 17.24 4.57
N SER A 751 32.10 17.19 3.82
CA SER A 751 30.99 18.12 3.99
C SER A 751 30.08 17.58 5.11
N THR A 752 29.71 18.44 6.06
CA THR A 752 28.71 18.10 7.07
C THR A 752 27.35 17.94 6.41
N VAL A 753 26.83 16.71 6.32
CA VAL A 753 25.44 16.47 5.94
C VAL A 753 24.72 15.80 7.09
N LYS A 754 23.89 16.56 7.82
CA LYS A 754 22.89 15.99 8.72
C LYS A 754 21.77 15.43 7.84
N ARG A 755 21.61 14.11 7.75
CA ARG A 755 20.48 13.49 7.05
C ARG A 755 19.59 12.76 8.04
N LYS A 756 18.28 12.92 7.85
CA LYS A 756 17.22 12.33 8.66
C LYS A 756 16.46 11.32 7.81
N TRP A 757 16.39 10.07 8.24
CA TRP A 757 15.69 9.00 7.52
C TRP A 757 14.32 8.78 8.14
N CYS A 758 13.26 8.90 7.35
CA CYS A 758 11.90 8.82 7.87
C CYS A 758 11.22 7.50 7.50
N PHE A 759 10.66 6.84 8.51
CA PHE A 759 9.86 5.62 8.37
C PHE A 759 8.50 5.81 9.07
N PRO A 760 7.50 4.96 8.80
CA PRO A 760 6.20 5.02 9.45
C PRO A 760 6.28 5.01 11.00
N GLY A 761 5.53 5.91 11.62
CA GLY A 761 5.55 6.22 13.05
C GLY A 761 4.54 5.46 13.90
N LYS A 762 4.12 6.03 15.04
CA LYS A 762 3.13 5.37 15.94
C LYS A 762 1.78 5.19 15.28
N ASP A 763 1.37 6.17 14.50
CA ASP A 763 0.08 6.18 13.81
C ASP A 763 0.21 5.80 12.34
N TYR A 764 1.31 5.11 11.97
CA TYR A 764 1.67 4.74 10.59
C TYR A 764 1.85 5.94 9.63
N THR A 765 1.76 7.17 10.15
CA THR A 765 2.16 8.44 9.53
C THR A 765 3.67 8.65 9.57
N TRP A 766 4.20 9.56 8.75
CA TRP A 766 5.63 9.80 8.53
C TRP A 766 6.44 10.46 9.67
N ASP A 767 6.10 10.18 10.92
CA ASP A 767 6.56 11.00 12.04
C ASP A 767 7.83 10.47 12.73
N VAL A 768 8.24 9.23 12.44
CA VAL A 768 9.48 8.68 13.00
C VAL A 768 10.61 8.88 12.01
N CYS A 769 11.27 10.02 12.18
CA CYS A 769 12.47 10.34 11.46
C CYS A 769 13.69 10.17 12.38
N TYR A 770 14.60 9.28 11.99
CA TYR A 770 15.83 9.01 12.71
C TYR A 770 16.91 10.00 12.26
N ASP A 771 17.39 10.81 13.22
CA ASP A 771 18.59 11.62 13.03
C ASP A 771 19.81 10.74 13.15
N VAL A 772 20.65 10.74 12.12
CA VAL A 772 22.00 10.22 12.24
C VAL A 772 22.93 11.42 12.47
N GLN A 773 23.12 11.80 13.74
CA GLN A 773 24.11 12.82 14.10
C GLN A 773 25.51 12.22 14.14
N THR A 774 26.37 12.65 13.24
CA THR A 774 27.83 12.46 13.33
C THR A 774 28.45 13.63 14.10
N TYR A 775 28.99 13.36 15.28
CA TYR A 775 29.94 14.26 15.96
C TYR A 775 31.36 13.85 15.55
N TYR A 776 32.13 14.78 14.97
CA TYR A 776 33.58 14.65 14.89
C TYR A 776 34.22 15.91 15.44
N ASP A 777 35.06 15.72 16.47
CA ASP A 777 35.88 16.78 17.03
C ASP A 777 37.03 17.10 16.08
N LEU A 778 37.28 18.40 15.93
CA LEU A 778 38.17 19.01 14.95
C LEU A 778 39.61 18.49 15.02
N LYS A 779 40.22 18.38 13.83
CA LYS A 779 41.68 18.35 13.65
C LYS A 779 42.34 19.38 14.57
N SER A 780 43.16 18.95 15.52
CA SER A 780 44.27 19.78 15.99
C SER A 780 45.57 19.08 15.61
N THR A 781 46.40 19.79 14.88
CA THR A 781 47.75 19.45 14.42
C THR A 781 48.77 19.32 15.56
N ASP A 782 48.35 19.03 16.79
CA ASP A 782 49.15 19.24 18.01
C ASP A 782 49.61 17.96 18.71
N CYS A 783 49.41 16.78 18.11
CA CYS A 783 49.86 15.52 18.70
C CYS A 783 50.57 14.67 17.64
N GLY A 784 51.86 14.39 17.85
CA GLY A 784 52.74 13.78 16.86
C GLY A 784 52.57 12.27 16.71
N THR A 785 51.96 11.58 17.68
CA THR A 785 51.74 10.11 17.64
C THR A 785 50.43 9.68 18.32
N VAL A 786 49.92 8.50 17.93
CA VAL A 786 48.65 7.91 18.43
C VAL A 786 48.68 7.66 19.95
N ASP A 787 49.83 7.31 20.51
CA ASP A 787 49.97 7.06 21.95
C ASP A 787 50.03 8.37 22.79
N GLU A 788 50.39 9.50 22.18
CA GLU A 788 50.32 10.83 22.82
C GLU A 788 48.86 11.34 22.89
N CYS A 789 48.06 11.12 21.84
CA CYS A 789 46.64 11.48 21.84
C CYS A 789 45.88 10.74 22.95
N LYS A 790 46.14 9.44 23.12
CA LYS A 790 45.48 8.59 24.13
C LYS A 790 45.80 9.00 25.58
N LYS A 791 46.95 9.63 25.82
CA LYS A 791 47.32 10.13 27.15
C LYS A 791 46.77 11.53 27.45
N LYS A 792 46.57 12.35 26.43
CA LYS A 792 46.09 13.74 26.58
C LYS A 792 44.56 13.83 26.69
N TYR A 793 43.85 12.90 26.07
CA TYR A 793 42.39 12.78 26.14
C TYR A 793 42.03 11.46 26.81
N VAL A 794 42.03 11.47 28.14
CA VAL A 794 41.37 10.43 28.93
C VAL A 794 39.87 10.68 28.82
N PRO A 795 39.05 9.76 28.27
CA PRO A 795 37.62 9.90 28.30
C PRO A 795 37.18 9.88 29.76
N SER A 796 36.49 10.91 30.24
CA SER A 796 35.77 10.78 31.50
C SER A 796 34.68 9.72 31.31
N GLU A 797 34.65 8.69 32.16
CA GLU A 797 33.66 7.59 32.17
C GLU A 797 32.21 8.06 32.46
N ARG A 798 31.71 9.11 31.80
CA ARG A 798 30.39 9.69 32.06
C ARG A 798 29.50 9.94 30.85
N ASP A 799 29.87 9.47 29.67
CA ASP A 799 28.96 9.52 28.52
C ASP A 799 28.50 8.10 28.18
N GLY A 800 27.57 7.62 29.00
CA GLY A 800 26.74 6.48 28.66
C GLY A 800 25.86 6.83 27.47
N PHE A 801 25.84 5.93 26.49
CA PHE A 801 24.85 5.83 25.44
C PHE A 801 23.43 6.09 25.99
N SER A 802 22.77 7.14 25.54
CA SER A 802 21.32 7.31 25.72
C SER A 802 20.67 7.35 24.34
N ILE A 803 20.20 6.18 23.90
CA ILE A 803 19.17 6.07 22.86
C ILE A 803 17.90 6.70 23.46
N PRO A 804 17.25 7.67 22.81
CA PRO A 804 15.95 8.12 23.28
C PRO A 804 14.96 6.96 23.07
N MET A 805 14.59 6.29 24.16
CA MET A 805 13.35 5.51 24.19
C MET A 805 12.20 6.49 23.94
N PRO A 806 11.26 6.21 23.01
CA PRO A 806 10.06 7.01 22.92
C PRO A 806 9.29 6.87 24.23
N LEU A 807 8.97 8.01 24.84
CA LEU A 807 8.05 8.11 25.96
C LEU A 807 6.79 7.29 25.66
N ILE A 808 6.51 6.34 26.54
CA ILE A 808 5.18 5.76 26.73
C ILE A 808 4.39 6.89 27.38
N ASP A 809 3.53 7.55 26.60
CA ASP A 809 2.49 8.40 27.18
C ASP A 809 1.23 7.55 27.26
N THR A 810 0.88 7.21 28.50
CA THR A 810 -0.39 6.62 28.90
C THR A 810 -1.43 7.72 28.84
N GLN A 811 -2.39 7.64 27.92
CA GLN A 811 -3.69 8.26 28.15
C GLN A 811 -4.69 7.15 28.46
N GLU A 812 -4.79 6.84 29.75
CA GLU A 812 -6.02 6.36 30.36
C GLU A 812 -7.01 7.54 30.37
N GLY A 813 -8.08 7.36 29.60
CA GLY A 813 -9.32 8.08 29.76
C GLY A 813 -10.45 7.06 29.83
N ASP A 814 -10.57 6.36 30.96
CA ASP A 814 -11.89 6.13 31.53
C ASP A 814 -11.79 5.82 33.03
N LYS A 815 -12.54 6.60 33.80
CA LYS A 815 -12.84 6.31 35.19
C LYS A 815 -13.97 5.29 35.17
N ASP A 816 -13.75 4.11 35.73
CA ASP A 816 -14.46 3.69 36.93
C ASP A 816 -14.01 2.30 37.43
N GLU A 817 -13.62 2.31 38.71
CA GLU A 817 -13.72 1.26 39.73
C GLU A 817 -13.15 -0.16 39.48
N GLY A 818 -11.87 -0.32 39.88
CA GLY A 818 -11.44 -1.34 40.85
C GLY A 818 -11.21 -2.76 40.33
N THR A 819 -9.94 -3.20 40.30
CA THR A 819 -9.37 -4.25 41.20
C THR A 819 -7.87 -4.40 40.88
N TYR A 820 -7.04 -4.42 41.93
CA TYR A 820 -5.58 -4.57 41.87
C TYR A 820 -5.15 -5.95 41.34
N LEU A 821 -4.31 -5.99 40.29
CA LEU A 821 -3.39 -7.11 40.02
C LEU A 821 -2.02 -6.56 39.64
N SER A 822 -1.07 -6.73 40.57
CA SER A 822 0.35 -6.38 40.41
C SER A 822 1.05 -7.30 39.41
N ARG A 823 1.58 -6.77 38.30
CA ARG A 823 2.70 -7.40 37.57
C ARG A 823 3.99 -6.67 37.91
N THR A 824 4.81 -7.33 38.72
CA THR A 824 6.19 -6.97 39.02
C THR A 824 7.05 -7.20 37.78
N VAL A 825 7.46 -6.14 37.07
CA VAL A 825 8.53 -6.25 36.07
C VAL A 825 9.87 -6.18 36.80
N GLN A 826 10.60 -7.31 36.83
CA GLN A 826 11.98 -7.36 37.30
C GLN A 826 12.86 -6.54 36.34
N VAL A 827 13.26 -5.34 36.76
CA VAL A 827 14.34 -4.59 36.12
C VAL A 827 15.67 -5.22 36.56
N GLY A 828 16.49 -5.60 35.58
CA GLY A 828 17.78 -6.26 35.78
C GLY A 828 18.76 -5.53 36.70
N LYS A 829 19.62 -6.33 37.33
CA LYS A 829 20.65 -5.95 38.32
C LYS A 829 21.61 -4.85 37.82
N TRP A 830 21.89 -3.88 38.68
CA TRP A 830 23.02 -2.96 38.54
C TRP A 830 24.28 -3.58 39.17
N ASN A 831 25.38 -3.65 38.43
CA ASN A 831 26.70 -4.00 38.95
C ASN A 831 27.44 -2.72 39.39
N CYS A 832 27.55 -2.49 40.69
CA CYS A 832 28.49 -1.52 41.25
C CYS A 832 29.83 -2.22 41.50
N HIS A 833 30.90 -1.85 40.78
CA HIS A 833 32.25 -2.32 41.08
C HIS A 833 32.89 -1.45 42.19
N GLY A 834 33.27 -2.10 43.29
CA GLY A 834 34.07 -1.52 44.36
C GLY A 834 34.38 -2.56 45.42
N ASN A 835 35.66 -2.95 45.54
CA ASN A 835 36.15 -3.96 46.48
C ASN A 835 35.87 -3.56 47.94
N GLY A 836 35.22 -4.44 48.71
CA GLY A 836 35.19 -4.36 50.18
C GLY A 836 33.84 -4.72 50.80
N VAL A 837 33.87 -5.59 51.82
CA VAL A 837 32.74 -6.17 52.54
C VAL A 837 32.01 -5.10 53.39
N GLY A 838 30.68 -4.97 53.27
CA GLY A 838 29.84 -4.13 54.16
C GLY A 838 28.39 -3.94 53.68
N SER A 839 27.43 -3.78 54.61
CA SER A 839 25.97 -3.89 54.46
C SER A 839 25.23 -2.70 53.80
N LEU A 840 23.93 -2.92 53.54
CA LEU A 840 22.90 -2.17 52.79
C LEU A 840 22.64 -0.67 53.08
N ASP A 841 23.52 0.06 53.80
CA ASP A 841 23.24 1.43 54.27
C ASP A 841 23.95 2.57 53.50
N SER A 842 24.64 2.30 52.39
CA SER A 842 25.47 3.31 51.69
C SER A 842 24.93 3.88 50.37
N CYS A 843 23.62 3.80 50.09
CA CYS A 843 22.99 4.47 48.93
C CYS A 843 22.19 5.76 49.27
N GLY A 844 22.26 6.26 50.50
CA GLY A 844 21.39 7.32 51.01
C GLY A 844 21.88 8.78 50.90
N GLN A 845 22.83 9.14 50.02
CA GLN A 845 23.45 10.49 50.08
C GLN A 845 23.31 11.44 48.87
N TYR A 846 22.50 11.15 47.84
CA TYR A 846 22.43 12.05 46.66
C TYR A 846 21.08 12.73 46.34
N MET A 847 20.07 12.68 47.23
CA MET A 847 18.80 13.39 47.03
C MET A 847 18.53 14.37 48.18
N ARG A 848 18.64 15.68 47.94
CA ARG A 848 18.22 16.74 48.89
C ARG A 848 17.20 17.67 48.23
N ALA A 849 16.19 18.07 49.00
CA ALA A 849 15.13 19.02 48.62
C ALA A 849 15.70 20.38 48.16
N GLY A 850 15.05 21.01 47.17
CA GLY A 850 15.42 22.33 46.64
C GLY A 850 16.29 22.31 45.36
N LYS A 851 16.44 21.17 44.69
CA LYS A 851 17.06 21.10 43.35
C LYS A 851 16.00 21.10 42.26
N SER A 852 16.22 21.91 41.23
CA SER A 852 15.41 21.93 40.02
C SER A 852 16.09 21.15 38.90
N ILE A 853 15.32 20.33 38.18
CA ILE A 853 15.73 19.69 36.93
C ILE A 853 15.11 20.51 35.80
N VAL A 854 15.96 21.04 34.91
CA VAL A 854 15.52 21.77 33.72
C VAL A 854 15.73 20.89 32.52
N ILE A 855 14.64 20.51 31.85
CA ILE A 855 14.69 19.76 30.61
C ILE A 855 14.46 20.74 29.47
N PHE A 856 15.41 20.79 28.55
CA PHE A 856 15.32 21.59 27.33
C PHE A 856 14.80 20.71 26.20
N LEU A 857 13.74 21.17 25.56
CA LEU A 857 13.22 20.65 24.30
C LEU A 857 13.29 21.78 23.27
N ASP A 858 13.34 21.44 21.99
CA ASP A 858 13.86 22.33 20.93
C ASP A 858 13.35 23.79 20.96
N GLN A 859 12.09 24.04 21.36
CA GLN A 859 11.50 25.40 21.47
C GLN A 859 11.02 25.80 22.90
N PHE A 860 11.21 24.94 23.90
CA PHE A 860 10.67 25.12 25.26
C PHE A 860 11.60 24.60 26.34
N TYR A 861 11.41 25.06 27.57
CA TYR A 861 11.98 24.39 28.73
C TYR A 861 10.93 24.08 29.77
N VAL A 862 11.11 22.96 30.46
CA VAL A 862 10.27 22.53 31.57
C VAL A 862 11.15 22.41 32.81
N VAL A 863 10.76 23.09 33.88
CA VAL A 863 11.47 23.06 35.16
C VAL A 863 10.66 22.24 36.16
N PHE A 864 11.28 21.20 36.68
CA PHE A 864 10.76 20.38 37.77
C PHE A 864 11.48 20.76 39.05
N THR A 865 10.77 21.35 40.02
CA THR A 865 11.37 21.68 41.32
C THR A 865 10.84 20.75 42.40
N ILE A 866 11.74 20.00 43.03
CA ILE A 866 11.40 19.09 44.13
C ILE A 866 11.45 19.87 45.44
N MET A 867 10.29 20.08 46.04
CA MET A 867 10.16 20.89 47.26
C MET A 867 10.27 20.04 48.54
N ASP A 868 9.88 18.76 48.50
CA ASP A 868 10.01 17.79 49.59
C ASP A 868 10.12 16.36 49.01
N PRO A 869 11.03 15.48 49.49
CA PRO A 869 11.18 14.12 48.99
C PRO A 869 10.00 13.18 49.26
N SER A 870 8.92 13.65 49.90
CA SER A 870 7.79 12.78 50.24
C SER A 870 6.51 12.93 49.40
N VAL A 871 6.06 14.09 48.89
CA VAL A 871 4.71 14.14 48.24
C VAL A 871 4.45 15.20 47.12
N GLN A 872 5.30 16.19 46.77
CA GLN A 872 4.89 17.19 45.75
C GLN A 872 5.97 17.66 44.77
N MET A 873 5.61 17.72 43.47
CA MET A 873 6.40 18.23 42.35
C MET A 873 5.64 19.37 41.66
N VAL A 874 6.32 20.50 41.39
CA VAL A 874 5.75 21.63 40.64
C VAL A 874 6.40 21.68 39.26
N VAL A 875 5.57 21.74 38.21
CA VAL A 875 5.98 21.79 36.80
C VAL A 875 5.68 23.18 36.24
N THR A 876 6.67 23.80 35.59
CA THR A 876 6.47 25.08 34.90
C THR A 876 7.09 25.01 33.51
N ALA A 877 6.34 25.39 32.47
CA ALA A 877 6.76 25.38 31.07
C ALA A 877 6.82 26.80 30.50
N GLY A 878 7.83 27.10 29.68
CA GLY A 878 7.99 28.39 29.00
C GLY A 878 8.61 28.28 27.60
N TYR A 879 8.25 29.20 26.71
CA TYR A 879 8.78 29.32 25.34
C TYR A 879 10.02 30.22 25.30
N ARG A 880 10.96 29.91 24.38
CA ARG A 880 12.16 30.72 24.16
C ARG A 880 11.99 31.64 22.94
N THR A 881 11.85 32.96 23.16
CA THR A 881 12.05 33.95 22.08
C THR A 881 13.53 34.30 21.95
N LEU A 882 14.08 34.19 20.74
CA LEU A 882 15.46 34.53 20.40
C LEU A 882 15.70 36.05 20.55
N GLY A 883 16.17 36.48 21.72
CA GLY A 883 16.65 37.84 21.96
C GLY A 883 17.70 37.84 23.07
N ARG A 884 18.89 38.40 22.78
CA ARG A 884 20.00 38.58 23.73
C ARG A 884 19.49 39.16 25.05
N ALA A 885 19.79 38.51 26.18
CA ALA A 885 19.70 39.19 27.48
C ALA A 885 20.71 38.63 28.50
N LYS A 886 21.31 39.61 29.18
CA LYS A 886 22.23 39.54 30.32
C LYS A 886 21.61 38.83 31.52
N GLU A 887 22.52 38.35 32.38
CA GLU A 887 22.33 37.93 33.77
C GLU A 887 21.14 38.61 34.50
N LEU A 888 20.41 37.84 35.32
CA LEU A 888 20.11 38.21 36.72
C LEU A 888 19.47 37.09 37.56
N ARG A 889 19.86 37.13 38.83
CA ARG A 889 19.62 36.32 40.05
C ARG A 889 18.15 36.06 40.45
N ASN A 890 17.91 34.84 40.99
CA ASN A 890 16.98 34.37 42.06
C ASN A 890 16.23 35.43 42.96
N PRO A 891 15.17 35.06 43.75
CA PRO A 891 13.97 34.23 43.47
C PRO A 891 12.65 34.69 44.22
N VAL A 892 11.52 33.96 44.00
CA VAL A 892 10.27 33.79 44.82
C VAL A 892 9.22 34.93 44.91
N LYS A 893 7.96 34.65 44.46
CA LYS A 893 6.69 34.76 45.26
C LYS A 893 5.38 34.42 44.50
N SER A 894 4.62 33.50 45.11
CA SER A 894 3.15 33.36 45.28
C SER A 894 2.15 33.21 44.11
N LEU A 895 1.34 32.15 44.27
CA LEU A 895 0.00 31.87 43.71
C LEU A 895 -1.01 33.04 43.87
N HIS A 896 -1.95 33.18 42.91
CA HIS A 896 -3.40 33.21 43.16
C HIS A 896 -4.24 33.13 41.86
N SER A 897 -5.37 32.43 41.99
CA SER A 897 -6.53 32.32 41.09
C SER A 897 -7.31 33.62 40.93
N TYR A 898 -7.95 33.89 39.78
CA TYR A 898 -9.39 34.20 39.62
C TYR A 898 -9.79 34.58 38.17
N HIS A 899 -11.11 34.53 37.97
CA HIS A 899 -12.00 34.62 36.81
C HIS A 899 -12.03 35.89 35.92
N PHE A 900 -12.51 35.64 34.69
CA PHE A 900 -13.41 36.39 33.77
C PHE A 900 -13.09 37.80 33.22
N ASP A 901 -13.52 37.92 31.95
CA ASP A 901 -13.97 39.08 31.17
C ASP A 901 -12.99 40.02 30.46
N GLY A 902 -13.34 40.24 29.18
CA GLY A 902 -13.52 41.61 28.67
C GLY A 902 -12.33 42.26 27.96
N VAL A 903 -12.42 42.28 26.63
CA VAL A 903 -12.13 43.41 25.72
C VAL A 903 -10.99 44.38 26.09
N ALA A 904 -9.96 44.33 25.24
CA ALA A 904 -9.12 45.42 24.71
C ALA A 904 -8.88 46.68 25.58
N SER A 905 -7.60 46.95 25.85
CA SER A 905 -7.09 48.33 25.85
C SER A 905 -5.63 48.41 25.42
N ASP A 906 -5.38 49.51 24.72
CA ASP A 906 -4.21 49.94 23.99
C ASP A 906 -2.90 50.09 24.79
N TYR A 907 -1.78 50.02 24.06
CA TYR A 907 -0.64 50.90 24.31
C TYR A 907 -0.14 51.55 23.01
N HIS A 908 -0.21 52.88 23.00
CA HIS A 908 0.45 53.83 22.12
C HIS A 908 1.97 53.62 22.00
N ILE A 909 2.54 53.79 20.80
CA ILE A 909 3.62 54.77 20.48
C ILE A 909 3.53 55.23 19.01
N ARG A 910 3.16 56.51 18.84
CA ARG A 910 3.62 57.58 17.91
C ARG A 910 4.18 57.26 16.51
N ASP A 911 3.38 57.72 15.53
CA ASP A 911 3.65 58.48 14.29
C ASP A 911 5.07 59.03 13.99
N ASN A 912 5.51 58.92 12.71
CA ASN A 912 5.33 60.02 11.73
C ASN A 912 5.73 59.69 10.27
N ASN A 913 4.78 59.97 9.35
CA ASN A 913 4.86 60.42 7.94
C ASN A 913 5.38 59.45 6.85
N GLY A 914 4.62 59.01 5.82
CA GLY A 914 3.39 59.51 5.16
C GLY A 914 3.66 59.69 3.63
N PRO A 915 2.67 59.85 2.71
CA PRO A 915 1.24 60.12 2.91
C PRO A 915 0.21 59.37 1.98
N TYR A 916 -0.93 58.96 2.57
CA TYR A 916 -2.38 59.29 2.34
C TYR A 916 -2.91 59.92 1.02
N PRO A 917 -4.25 60.16 0.81
CA PRO A 917 -5.49 59.93 1.64
C PRO A 917 -6.73 59.30 0.89
N LYS A 918 -7.79 58.71 1.47
CA LYS A 918 -8.86 59.04 2.48
C LYS A 918 -10.12 59.83 1.98
N GLY A 919 -11.31 59.31 2.36
CA GLY A 919 -12.47 60.05 2.94
C GLY A 919 -13.84 59.89 2.25
N ILE A 920 -15.04 60.00 2.86
CA ILE A 920 -15.53 60.35 4.22
C ILE A 920 -17.10 60.18 4.31
N MET A 921 -17.59 59.74 5.49
CA MET A 921 -18.84 60.04 6.28
C MET A 921 -20.34 59.95 5.84
N LEU A 922 -21.08 59.17 6.66
CA LEU A 922 -22.31 59.39 7.50
C LEU A 922 -23.59 60.11 6.99
N ASN A 923 -24.74 59.45 7.23
CA ASN A 923 -25.89 60.00 7.99
C ASN A 923 -26.87 58.90 8.49
N THR A 924 -27.69 59.22 9.51
CA THR A 924 -28.45 58.28 10.39
C THR A 924 -29.97 58.56 10.42
N ALA A 925 -30.76 57.50 10.72
CA ALA A 925 -32.02 57.46 11.53
C ALA A 925 -33.43 57.24 10.88
N TYR A 926 -33.98 56.03 11.17
CA TYR A 926 -35.29 55.59 11.70
C TYR A 926 -36.68 56.01 11.14
N CYS A 927 -37.54 55.00 10.86
CA CYS A 927 -38.86 54.77 11.49
C CYS A 927 -39.42 53.35 11.20
N MET A 928 -40.17 52.78 12.17
CA MET A 928 -40.75 51.42 12.19
C MET A 928 -42.21 51.33 11.67
N ILE A 929 -42.65 50.07 11.45
CA ILE A 929 -43.99 49.44 11.65
C ILE A 929 -44.56 48.79 10.38
N GLY A 930 -44.88 47.49 10.46
CA GLY A 930 -45.79 46.80 9.53
C GLY A 930 -45.58 45.29 9.52
N ASN A 931 -46.58 44.54 10.00
CA ASN A 931 -46.58 43.12 10.31
C ASN A 931 -47.43 42.33 9.29
N PHE A 932 -47.20 41.01 9.18
CA PHE A 932 -48.14 39.93 8.79
C PHE A 932 -48.59 39.68 7.31
N SER A 933 -48.26 38.44 6.87
CA SER A 933 -49.09 37.36 6.28
C SER A 933 -49.77 37.44 4.90
N ASP A 934 -49.58 36.31 4.18
CA ASP A 934 -50.59 35.44 3.52
C ASP A 934 -50.97 35.53 2.02
N ILE A 935 -50.75 34.37 1.35
CA ILE A 935 -51.71 33.51 0.59
C ILE A 935 -52.23 33.93 -0.82
N ARG A 936 -52.06 32.96 -1.74
CA ARG A 936 -52.86 32.48 -2.92
C ARG A 936 -53.93 33.37 -3.60
N GLY A 937 -54.05 33.16 -4.92
CA GLY A 937 -55.29 33.28 -5.73
C GLY A 937 -55.00 33.77 -7.16
N GLU A 938 -55.01 32.90 -8.19
CA GLU A 938 -56.16 32.57 -9.06
C GLU A 938 -56.80 33.74 -9.85
N GLY A 939 -57.01 33.54 -11.16
CA GLY A 939 -58.19 34.12 -11.84
C GLY A 939 -58.04 34.86 -13.19
N TYR A 940 -57.91 34.09 -14.28
CA TYR A 940 -58.67 34.12 -15.56
C TYR A 940 -58.93 35.36 -16.46
N ASN A 941 -58.87 35.03 -17.78
CA ASN A 941 -59.59 35.50 -19.00
C ASN A 941 -58.89 36.47 -19.96
N ALA A 942 -58.94 36.35 -21.31
CA ALA A 942 -59.43 35.33 -22.26
C ALA A 942 -59.10 35.73 -23.73
N LYS A 943 -59.26 34.75 -24.66
CA LYS A 943 -59.37 34.78 -26.16
C LYS A 943 -58.07 34.48 -26.96
N GLY A 944 -58.00 33.50 -27.88
CA GLY A 944 -58.97 32.51 -28.36
C GLY A 944 -58.39 31.58 -29.47
N GLU A 945 -59.08 30.44 -29.69
CA GLU A 945 -59.20 29.59 -30.91
C GLU A 945 -57.95 28.87 -31.49
N ALA A 946 -57.95 27.62 -32.00
CA ALA A 946 -58.89 26.49 -32.09
C ALA A 946 -58.17 25.21 -32.64
N ASN A 947 -58.74 24.03 -32.34
CA ASN A 947 -58.76 22.74 -33.08
C ASN A 947 -57.54 21.76 -33.13
N MET A 948 -57.73 20.61 -32.46
CA MET A 948 -57.33 19.23 -32.85
C MET A 948 -58.36 18.66 -33.91
N PRO A 949 -58.30 17.41 -34.49
CA PRO A 949 -57.68 16.17 -33.97
C PRO A 949 -57.22 15.05 -34.96
N ASN A 950 -56.83 13.90 -34.37
CA ASN A 950 -56.89 12.49 -34.84
C ASN A 950 -55.74 11.91 -35.70
N SER A 951 -55.39 10.62 -35.68
CA SER A 951 -55.49 9.47 -34.75
C SER A 951 -54.89 8.21 -35.46
N ILE A 952 -54.38 7.24 -34.67
CA ILE A 952 -54.42 5.77 -34.86
C ILE A 952 -53.65 5.09 -36.03
N HIS A 953 -52.72 4.17 -35.69
CA HIS A 953 -52.89 2.72 -35.98
C HIS A 953 -51.97 1.80 -35.15
N THR A 954 -52.59 0.75 -34.63
CA THR A 954 -52.12 -0.41 -33.86
C THR A 954 -51.77 -1.60 -34.77
N ALA A 955 -50.84 -2.47 -34.35
CA ALA A 955 -50.95 -3.95 -34.40
C ALA A 955 -49.66 -4.69 -33.95
N THR A 956 -49.77 -5.50 -32.89
CA THR A 956 -49.01 -6.73 -32.58
C THR A 956 -49.78 -7.96 -33.15
N PRO A 957 -49.46 -9.26 -32.92
CA PRO A 957 -48.21 -10.03 -32.65
C PRO A 957 -48.09 -11.32 -33.52
N VAL A 958 -46.94 -12.03 -33.57
CA VAL A 958 -46.91 -13.52 -33.77
C VAL A 958 -45.71 -14.17 -33.03
N SER A 959 -46.02 -15.29 -32.40
CA SER A 959 -45.24 -16.23 -31.57
C SER A 959 -44.39 -17.27 -32.33
N ARG A 960 -43.27 -17.72 -31.69
CA ARG A 960 -42.65 -19.08 -31.52
C ARG A 960 -43.06 -20.25 -32.47
N PRO A 961 -42.20 -21.28 -32.75
CA PRO A 961 -41.45 -22.05 -31.74
C PRO A 961 -40.07 -22.68 -32.12
N SER A 962 -39.50 -23.32 -31.10
CA SER A 962 -38.32 -24.20 -30.94
C SER A 962 -38.03 -25.27 -32.01
N THR A 963 -36.77 -25.71 -32.12
CA THR A 963 -36.31 -27.07 -31.73
C THR A 963 -34.79 -27.27 -31.91
N ASP A 964 -34.24 -28.11 -31.06
CA ASP A 964 -32.84 -28.53 -30.87
C ASP A 964 -32.25 -29.38 -32.01
N GLU A 965 -30.90 -29.47 -32.00
CA GLU A 965 -30.07 -30.70 -32.07
C GLU A 965 -28.82 -30.63 -32.99
N ASP A 966 -27.67 -30.54 -32.32
CA ASP A 966 -26.52 -31.45 -32.35
C ASP A 966 -25.62 -31.65 -33.61
N ARG A 967 -24.31 -31.51 -33.32
CA ARG A 967 -23.11 -32.16 -33.94
C ARG A 967 -22.70 -31.65 -35.34
N ARG A 968 -21.43 -31.38 -35.66
CA ARG A 968 -20.18 -32.05 -35.28
C ARG A 968 -18.97 -31.26 -35.84
N ASP A 969 -17.82 -31.44 -35.20
CA ASP A 969 -16.44 -31.09 -35.55
C ASP A 969 -16.13 -30.80 -37.02
N TRP A 970 -15.32 -29.77 -37.32
CA TRP A 970 -14.23 -29.85 -38.31
C TRP A 970 -13.08 -28.90 -37.94
N THR A 971 -11.90 -29.48 -37.88
CA THR A 971 -10.57 -28.87 -37.75
C THR A 971 -10.17 -28.02 -38.97
N GLY A 972 -9.40 -26.95 -38.75
CA GLY A 972 -8.38 -26.50 -39.71
C GLY A 972 -8.51 -25.07 -40.27
N GLY A 973 -7.64 -24.18 -39.79
CA GLY A 973 -6.65 -23.49 -40.64
C GLY A 973 -7.06 -22.36 -41.59
N TRP A 974 -6.49 -21.18 -41.29
CA TRP A 974 -5.95 -20.14 -42.18
C TRP A 974 -6.85 -18.99 -42.71
N LEU A 975 -6.31 -17.77 -42.45
CA LEU A 975 -6.30 -16.52 -43.23
C LEU A 975 -7.42 -15.47 -43.04
N CYS A 976 -7.05 -14.44 -42.26
CA CYS A 976 -7.18 -12.99 -42.49
C CYS A 976 -8.34 -12.47 -43.35
N LYS A 977 -9.21 -11.63 -42.75
CA LYS A 977 -9.36 -10.21 -43.14
C LYS A 977 -10.20 -9.43 -42.11
N ASN A 978 -9.59 -8.35 -41.63
CA ASN A 978 -10.14 -7.19 -40.92
C ASN A 978 -11.32 -6.52 -41.67
N PRO A 979 -12.15 -5.68 -41.02
CA PRO A 979 -11.78 -4.66 -40.03
C PRO A 979 -12.28 -4.88 -38.61
#